data_AF-F8MP85-F1
#
_entry.id   AF-F8MP85-F1
#
_cell.length_a   1.000
_cell.length_b   1.000
_cell.length_c   1.000
_cell.angle_alpha   90.00
_cell.angle_beta   90.00
_cell.angle_gamma   90.00
#
_symmetry.space_group_name_H-M   'P 1'
#
loop_
_entity.id
_entity.type
_entity.pdbx_description
1 polymer ?
#
loop_
_entity_poly.entity_id
_entity_poly.type
_entity_poly.pdbx_seq_one_letter_code
_entity_poly.pdbx_strand_id
1 'polypeptide(L)'
;MDPTMGNPMVPMTAQIPGPVAQPIPLPVLTRDSYNSQSLGRSLNANVKQARVLMVGAGGIGCELLKNLVLTGFGEVHVVDLDTIDLSNLNRQFLFRHEHIKKSKALVAKEAAQKFNPAVKIVAHHANIKDAQFNIEWFSSFRIVFNALDNLEARRHVNKMCLAADVPLIESGTTGFNGQVQVIKKGVTACYDCAPKETPKSFPVCTIRSTPSQPIHCIVWGKSYLLNEIFGASEDESAFDHTVDGDNAQEIEELKRESAALRKIRNSVGTEEFAQMLFEKVFKTDIERLRSMEDMWKTRKPPEPLNYKELLEKAKSLDKEKVLKDAQKVWSLEENLVVFNDSLERLSKRVLESKSAGEESIITFDKDDEDTLDFVAASANIRSAVFGIDRKSKFDIKQMAGNIIPAIATTNAIVAGLCVLEAFKVLKGHYEQAKEVFLTPFANARMLASDKSREPNPDCPVCGVYQTRAYVDLEKATLNDLVEHLIKTNLGYGEKDFAISNEVGILYDPDETDNLEKKLSELGIKSDSFLTITDEDDEEPFVNVVIAIQEAKEPLGDKPVKGILDPEDVKIPLKPKKQPQPEPVATPTAATNGASTSNGQNGGVINLDGDEPMTTPAKTLKRGHPEDAEGPSVKKIKANDKAADDDIVFIEDSAGAIVIDDD
;
A
#
# COMPACT_ATOMS: atom_id res chain seq x y z
N MET A 1 66.40 -13.88 -86.71
CA MET A 1 65.88 -14.70 -87.81
C MET A 1 64.46 -14.24 -88.05
N ASP A 2 64.26 -13.70 -89.24
CA ASP A 2 63.00 -13.26 -89.86
C ASP A 2 62.04 -14.46 -90.07
N PRO A 3 60.84 -14.32 -90.66
CA PRO A 3 59.56 -13.73 -90.22
C PRO A 3 58.48 -14.86 -90.10
N THR A 4 57.20 -14.59 -89.84
CA THR A 4 56.21 -14.54 -90.94
C THR A 4 54.82 -14.09 -90.48
N MET A 5 54.35 -13.07 -91.21
CA MET A 5 52.99 -12.84 -91.70
C MET A 5 51.87 -12.52 -90.71
N GLY A 6 51.53 -11.24 -90.71
CA GLY A 6 50.23 -10.75 -90.28
C GLY A 6 49.11 -11.03 -91.28
N ASN A 7 47.89 -10.67 -90.86
CA ASN A 7 46.76 -10.36 -91.71
C ASN A 7 45.98 -9.19 -91.06
N PRO A 8 45.19 -8.42 -91.84
CA PRO A 8 45.03 -6.98 -91.67
C PRO A 8 43.77 -6.58 -90.90
N MET A 9 43.72 -5.30 -90.54
CA MET A 9 42.72 -4.61 -89.74
C MET A 9 41.27 -4.72 -90.24
N VAL A 10 40.34 -4.81 -89.28
CA VAL A 10 38.91 -4.45 -89.40
C VAL A 10 38.63 -3.39 -88.32
N PRO A 11 37.89 -2.30 -88.61
CA PRO A 11 37.90 -1.09 -87.78
C PRO A 11 37.17 -1.30 -86.44
N MET A 12 37.79 -0.79 -85.36
CA MET A 12 37.14 -0.65 -84.05
C MET A 12 35.98 0.34 -84.17
N THR A 13 34.75 -0.19 -84.16
CA THR A 13 33.56 0.61 -83.87
C THR A 13 33.61 1.04 -82.41
N ALA A 14 33.53 2.35 -82.17
CA ALA A 14 33.41 2.91 -80.83
C ALA A 14 32.10 2.40 -80.18
N GLN A 15 32.23 1.55 -79.17
CA GLN A 15 31.12 1.21 -78.28
C GLN A 15 30.84 2.41 -77.38
N ILE A 16 29.65 2.98 -77.54
CA ILE A 16 29.08 4.00 -76.66
C ILE A 16 28.95 3.38 -75.26
N PRO A 17 29.39 4.04 -74.17
CA PRO A 17 29.16 3.53 -72.82
C PRO A 17 27.64 3.50 -72.55
N GLY A 18 27.12 2.34 -72.17
CA GLY A 18 25.73 2.20 -71.74
C GLY A 18 25.41 3.10 -70.55
N PRO A 19 24.13 3.44 -70.32
CA PRO A 19 23.73 4.33 -69.25
C PRO A 19 24.16 3.77 -67.90
N VAL A 20 24.85 4.60 -67.11
CA VAL A 20 25.24 4.30 -65.73
C VAL A 20 23.96 3.97 -64.96
N ALA A 21 23.85 2.74 -64.46
CA ALA A 21 22.74 2.31 -63.63
C ALA A 21 22.63 3.24 -62.42
N GLN A 22 21.50 3.94 -62.29
CA GLN A 22 21.26 4.77 -61.12
C GLN A 22 21.22 3.89 -59.86
N PRO A 23 21.79 4.34 -58.73
CA PRO A 23 21.73 3.58 -57.50
C PRO A 23 20.26 3.37 -57.11
N ILE A 24 19.89 2.11 -56.88
CA ILE A 24 18.57 1.73 -56.35
C ILE A 24 18.41 2.47 -55.01
N PRO A 25 17.35 3.29 -54.81
CA PRO A 25 17.14 3.96 -53.54
C PRO A 25 17.02 2.89 -52.44
N LEU A 26 17.82 3.01 -51.38
CA LEU A 26 17.66 2.17 -50.20
C LEU A 26 16.22 2.31 -49.69
N PRO A 27 15.54 1.21 -49.33
CA PRO A 27 14.17 1.29 -48.81
C PRO A 27 14.15 2.24 -47.63
N VAL A 28 13.30 3.27 -47.68
CA VAL A 28 13.06 4.15 -46.53
C VAL A 28 12.48 3.27 -45.42
N LEU A 29 13.29 2.99 -44.40
CA LEU A 29 12.84 2.23 -43.25
C LEU A 29 11.75 3.04 -42.54
N THR A 30 10.54 2.47 -42.48
CA THR A 30 9.48 3.02 -41.65
C THR A 30 9.91 2.97 -40.19
N ARG A 31 9.41 3.89 -39.37
CA ARG A 31 9.68 3.93 -37.93
C ARG A 31 9.51 2.57 -37.23
N ASP A 32 8.52 1.77 -37.67
CA ASP A 32 8.20 0.47 -37.06
C ASP A 32 8.97 -0.71 -37.66
N SER A 33 9.91 -0.48 -38.58
CA SER A 33 10.60 -1.56 -39.29
C SER A 33 11.30 -2.53 -38.33
N TYR A 34 11.98 -2.04 -37.30
CA TYR A 34 12.65 -2.90 -36.31
C TYR A 34 11.66 -3.64 -35.41
N ASN A 35 10.59 -2.97 -34.94
CA ASN A 35 9.53 -3.62 -34.17
C ASN A 35 8.87 -4.75 -34.99
N SER A 36 8.65 -4.54 -36.28
CA SER A 36 8.06 -5.56 -37.16
C SER A 36 9.00 -6.74 -37.39
N GLN A 37 10.32 -6.50 -37.44
CA GLN A 37 11.33 -7.56 -37.58
C GLN A 37 11.43 -8.39 -36.30
N SER A 38 11.54 -7.75 -35.14
CA SER A 38 11.73 -8.43 -33.85
C SER A 38 10.48 -9.15 -33.35
N LEU A 39 9.29 -8.53 -33.48
CA LEU A 39 8.04 -9.12 -32.97
C LEU A 39 7.38 -10.06 -33.99
N GLY A 40 7.74 -9.93 -35.27
CA GLY A 40 7.00 -10.53 -36.38
C GLY A 40 5.69 -9.78 -36.67
N ARG A 41 5.12 -10.01 -37.86
CA ARG A 41 3.95 -9.25 -38.36
C ARG A 41 2.72 -9.36 -37.46
N SER A 42 2.41 -10.57 -36.98
CA SER A 42 1.20 -10.84 -36.20
C SER A 42 1.23 -10.13 -34.84
N LEU A 43 2.27 -10.35 -34.02
CA LEU A 43 2.38 -9.68 -32.72
C LEU A 43 2.51 -8.15 -32.87
N ASN A 44 3.24 -7.67 -33.88
CA ASN A 44 3.33 -6.23 -34.14
C ASN A 44 1.95 -5.61 -34.44
N ALA A 45 1.11 -6.29 -35.23
CA ALA A 45 -0.26 -5.85 -35.49
C ALA A 45 -1.10 -5.85 -34.20
N ASN A 46 -1.01 -6.89 -33.37
CA ASN A 46 -1.70 -6.94 -32.08
C ASN A 46 -1.29 -5.79 -31.16
N VAL A 47 0.01 -5.46 -31.10
CA VAL A 47 0.52 -4.31 -30.34
C VAL A 47 -0.12 -3.01 -30.85
N LYS A 48 -0.11 -2.78 -32.16
CA LYS A 48 -0.68 -1.57 -32.78
C LYS A 48 -2.19 -1.41 -32.60
N GLN A 49 -2.91 -2.51 -32.43
CA GLN A 49 -4.35 -2.51 -32.17
C GLN A 49 -4.67 -2.49 -30.67
N ALA A 50 -3.69 -2.78 -29.80
CA ALA A 50 -3.92 -2.84 -28.37
C ALA A 50 -4.24 -1.46 -27.81
N ARG A 51 -5.39 -1.39 -27.15
CA ARG A 51 -5.76 -0.32 -26.23
C ARG A 51 -5.43 -0.76 -24.82
N VAL A 52 -4.57 -0.03 -24.13
CA VAL A 52 -4.04 -0.41 -22.81
C VAL A 52 -4.23 0.70 -21.79
N LEU A 53 -4.33 0.31 -20.52
CA LEU A 53 -4.41 1.20 -19.38
C LEU A 53 -3.11 1.11 -18.57
N MET A 54 -2.53 2.25 -18.23
CA MET A 54 -1.40 2.37 -17.32
C MET A 54 -1.83 3.22 -16.12
N VAL A 55 -1.84 2.62 -14.94
CA VAL A 55 -2.21 3.28 -13.68
C VAL A 55 -0.94 3.68 -12.94
N GLY A 56 -0.70 4.99 -12.85
CA GLY A 56 0.51 5.59 -12.29
C GLY A 56 1.46 6.11 -13.37
N ALA A 57 1.88 7.37 -13.23
CA ALA A 57 2.84 8.09 -14.06
C ALA A 57 4.12 8.45 -13.26
N GLY A 58 4.44 7.66 -12.22
CA GLY A 58 5.63 7.80 -11.40
C GLY A 58 6.91 7.25 -12.05
N GLY A 59 7.80 6.67 -11.24
CA GLY A 59 9.10 6.15 -11.68
C GLY A 59 8.99 5.07 -12.77
N ILE A 60 8.30 3.98 -12.46
CA ILE A 60 7.99 2.91 -13.45
C ILE A 60 7.13 3.47 -14.58
N GLY A 61 6.10 4.28 -14.25
CA GLY A 61 5.13 4.80 -15.22
C GLY A 61 5.78 5.61 -16.35
N CYS A 62 6.74 6.49 -16.06
CA CYS A 62 7.47 7.24 -17.08
C CYS A 62 8.24 6.33 -18.05
N GLU A 63 8.98 5.34 -17.51
CA GLU A 63 9.75 4.38 -18.30
C GLU A 63 8.84 3.45 -19.11
N LEU A 64 7.73 3.02 -18.51
CA LEU A 64 6.74 2.16 -19.14
C LEU A 64 6.04 2.89 -20.28
N LEU A 65 5.60 4.13 -20.08
CA LEU A 65 4.96 4.92 -21.13
C LEU A 65 5.89 5.12 -22.33
N LYS A 66 7.18 5.41 -22.07
CA LYS A 66 8.20 5.44 -23.12
C LYS A 66 8.23 4.13 -23.89
N ASN A 67 8.31 2.99 -23.20
CA ASN A 67 8.38 1.68 -23.83
C ASN A 67 7.13 1.38 -24.65
N LEU A 68 5.93 1.58 -24.11
CA LEU A 68 4.67 1.37 -24.82
C LEU A 68 4.60 2.21 -26.11
N VAL A 69 4.99 3.48 -26.04
CA VAL A 69 4.95 4.40 -27.17
C VAL A 69 6.02 4.08 -28.24
N LEU A 70 7.23 3.71 -27.83
CA LEU A 70 8.32 3.33 -28.75
C LEU A 70 8.10 1.94 -29.38
N THR A 71 7.46 1.03 -28.66
CA THR A 71 7.06 -0.29 -29.17
C THR A 71 5.84 -0.20 -30.11
N GLY A 72 5.10 0.91 -30.07
CA GLY A 72 4.03 1.21 -31.00
C GLY A 72 2.66 0.68 -30.58
N PHE A 73 2.39 0.61 -29.27
CA PHE A 73 1.04 0.31 -28.77
C PHE A 73 0.03 1.32 -29.32
N GLY A 74 -1.14 0.87 -29.77
CA GLY A 74 -2.09 1.73 -30.49
C GLY A 74 -2.63 2.89 -29.67
N GLU A 75 -3.17 2.58 -28.50
CA GLU A 75 -3.79 3.55 -27.59
C GLU A 75 -3.40 3.27 -26.14
N VAL A 76 -2.89 4.30 -25.44
CA VAL A 76 -2.45 4.21 -24.05
C VAL A 76 -3.24 5.21 -23.21
N HIS A 77 -4.03 4.71 -22.27
CA HIS A 77 -4.65 5.50 -21.22
C HIS A 77 -3.71 5.60 -20.02
N VAL A 78 -3.50 6.80 -19.50
CA VAL A 78 -2.65 7.08 -18.33
C VAL A 78 -3.51 7.73 -17.25
N VAL A 79 -3.58 7.13 -16.06
CA VAL A 79 -4.28 7.67 -14.90
C VAL A 79 -3.27 7.92 -13.79
N ASP A 80 -3.22 9.14 -13.27
CA ASP A 80 -2.41 9.51 -12.10
C ASP A 80 -3.08 10.68 -11.38
N LEU A 81 -3.12 10.65 -10.05
CA LEU A 81 -3.78 11.66 -9.21
C LEU A 81 -2.84 12.77 -8.74
N ASP A 82 -1.53 12.58 -8.90
CA ASP A 82 -0.53 13.47 -8.32
C ASP A 82 -0.11 14.59 -9.28
N THR A 83 0.47 15.61 -8.66
CA THR A 83 1.27 16.63 -9.33
C THR A 83 2.77 16.35 -9.20
N ILE A 84 3.58 17.00 -10.03
CA ILE A 84 5.04 16.78 -10.10
C ILE A 84 5.75 17.53 -8.96
N ASP A 85 6.60 16.84 -8.22
CA ASP A 85 7.49 17.45 -7.22
C ASP A 85 8.96 17.41 -7.62
N LEU A 86 9.78 18.28 -7.00
CA LEU A 86 11.22 18.35 -7.26
C LEU A 86 11.91 17.00 -7.01
N SER A 87 11.48 16.29 -5.97
CA SER A 87 12.02 14.97 -5.58
C SER A 87 11.77 13.89 -6.65
N ASN A 88 10.89 14.13 -7.63
CA ASN A 88 10.56 13.20 -8.69
C ASN A 88 11.57 13.23 -9.85
N LEU A 89 12.23 14.37 -10.08
CA LEU A 89 13.00 14.64 -11.30
C LEU A 89 14.25 13.75 -11.47
N ASN A 90 14.74 13.12 -10.40
CA ASN A 90 15.87 12.21 -10.47
C ASN A 90 15.55 10.86 -11.15
N ARG A 91 14.27 10.50 -11.29
CA ARG A 91 13.84 9.17 -11.75
C ARG A 91 12.58 9.15 -12.63
N GLN A 92 11.94 10.30 -12.82
CA GLN A 92 10.75 10.45 -13.65
C GLN A 92 11.09 11.34 -14.85
N PHE A 93 11.84 10.77 -15.79
CA PHE A 93 12.55 11.51 -16.83
C PHE A 93 11.64 12.22 -17.86
N LEU A 94 10.32 12.01 -17.84
CA LEU A 94 9.37 12.79 -18.65
C LEU A 94 9.15 14.20 -18.09
N PHE A 95 9.53 14.45 -16.83
CA PHE A 95 9.28 15.69 -16.13
C PHE A 95 10.53 16.59 -16.10
N ARG A 96 10.31 17.90 -16.00
CA ARG A 96 11.34 18.95 -15.99
C ARG A 96 11.02 19.91 -14.86
N HIS A 97 11.99 20.76 -14.51
CA HIS A 97 11.83 21.73 -13.43
C HIS A 97 10.63 22.67 -13.65
N GLU A 98 10.39 23.10 -14.89
CA GLU A 98 9.23 23.93 -15.30
C GLU A 98 7.86 23.22 -15.22
N HIS A 99 7.85 21.92 -14.91
CA HIS A 99 6.63 21.13 -14.76
C HIS A 99 6.22 20.93 -13.29
N ILE A 100 7.00 21.42 -12.33
CA ILE A 100 6.67 21.29 -10.90
C ILE A 100 5.27 21.86 -10.62
N LYS A 101 4.50 21.14 -9.79
CA LYS A 101 3.07 21.35 -9.45
C LYS A 101 2.08 21.17 -10.60
N LYS A 102 2.51 20.78 -11.81
CA LYS A 102 1.58 20.35 -12.88
C LYS A 102 1.24 18.86 -12.73
N SER A 103 0.11 18.44 -13.30
CA SER A 103 -0.33 17.04 -13.30
C SER A 103 0.70 16.10 -13.94
N LYS A 104 1.04 15.00 -13.26
CA LYS A 104 1.92 13.96 -13.82
C LYS A 104 1.34 13.35 -15.09
N ALA A 105 0.06 12.97 -15.09
CA ALA A 105 -0.58 12.32 -16.24
C ALA A 105 -0.58 13.21 -17.49
N LEU A 106 -0.95 14.49 -17.35
CA LEU A 106 -1.04 15.41 -18.49
C LEU A 106 0.34 15.73 -19.07
N VAL A 107 1.33 16.04 -18.23
CA VAL A 107 2.69 16.32 -18.69
C VAL A 107 3.35 15.07 -19.28
N ALA A 108 3.12 13.89 -18.70
CA ALA A 108 3.64 12.62 -19.24
C ALA A 108 3.12 12.38 -20.66
N LYS A 109 1.83 12.63 -20.91
CA LYS A 109 1.25 12.59 -22.26
C LYS A 109 1.96 13.55 -23.20
N GLU A 110 2.07 14.84 -22.84
CA GLU A 110 2.69 15.85 -23.71
C GLU A 110 4.14 15.50 -24.06
N ALA A 111 4.91 14.98 -23.10
CA ALA A 111 6.28 14.57 -23.31
C ALA A 111 6.38 13.31 -24.18
N ALA A 112 5.63 12.25 -23.84
CA ALA A 112 5.72 10.96 -24.53
C ALA A 112 5.08 10.97 -25.92
N GLN A 113 4.07 11.80 -26.18
CA GLN A 113 3.43 11.91 -27.49
C GLN A 113 4.42 12.30 -28.59
N LYS A 114 5.46 13.08 -28.24
CA LYS A 114 6.55 13.47 -29.14
C LYS A 114 7.41 12.26 -29.56
N PHE A 115 7.46 11.21 -28.74
CA PHE A 115 8.21 10.01 -29.07
C PHE A 115 7.58 9.23 -30.20
N ASN A 116 6.24 9.21 -30.33
CA ASN A 116 5.53 8.58 -31.45
C ASN A 116 4.18 9.29 -31.71
N PRO A 117 4.08 10.13 -32.74
CA PRO A 117 2.81 10.80 -33.07
C PRO A 117 1.68 9.84 -33.50
N ALA A 118 2.00 8.60 -33.90
CA ALA A 118 1.01 7.62 -34.32
C ALA A 118 0.31 6.89 -33.15
N VAL A 119 0.86 6.97 -31.94
CA VAL A 119 0.29 6.35 -30.74
C VAL A 119 -0.67 7.33 -30.09
N LYS A 120 -1.91 6.92 -29.81
CA LYS A 120 -2.88 7.78 -29.13
C LYS A 120 -2.68 7.71 -27.62
N ILE A 121 -2.36 8.83 -26.98
CA ILE A 121 -2.24 8.90 -25.51
C ILE A 121 -3.40 9.70 -24.92
N VAL A 122 -4.12 9.09 -23.98
CA VAL A 122 -5.24 9.71 -23.24
C VAL A 122 -4.83 9.82 -21.78
N ALA A 123 -4.76 11.03 -21.24
CA ALA A 123 -4.32 11.26 -19.87
C ALA A 123 -5.50 11.70 -18.99
N HIS A 124 -5.56 11.16 -17.77
CA HIS A 124 -6.55 11.45 -16.76
C HIS A 124 -5.83 11.87 -15.48
N HIS A 125 -6.01 13.13 -15.08
CA HIS A 125 -5.60 13.59 -13.76
C HIS A 125 -6.73 13.26 -12.77
N ALA A 126 -6.69 12.07 -12.20
CA ALA A 126 -7.81 11.52 -11.43
C ALA A 126 -7.34 10.36 -10.54
N ASN A 127 -8.15 10.03 -9.53
CA ASN A 127 -7.93 8.83 -8.73
C ASN A 127 -8.54 7.64 -9.46
N ILE A 128 -7.80 6.54 -9.63
CA ILE A 128 -8.30 5.34 -10.32
C ILE A 128 -9.54 4.74 -9.64
N LYS A 129 -9.78 5.07 -8.37
CA LYS A 129 -10.96 4.67 -7.60
C LYS A 129 -12.21 5.52 -7.87
N ASP A 130 -12.09 6.59 -8.67
CA ASP A 130 -13.23 7.44 -9.02
C ASP A 130 -14.27 6.66 -9.82
N ALA A 131 -15.55 6.95 -9.60
CA ALA A 131 -16.68 6.19 -10.16
C ALA A 131 -16.71 6.12 -11.70
N GLN A 132 -16.05 7.06 -12.38
CA GLN A 132 -15.92 7.04 -13.85
C GLN A 132 -15.10 5.85 -14.38
N PHE A 133 -14.22 5.27 -13.56
CA PHE A 133 -13.36 4.14 -13.93
C PHE A 133 -14.01 2.82 -13.53
N ASN A 134 -15.22 2.59 -14.05
CA ASN A 134 -16.05 1.43 -13.73
C ASN A 134 -15.63 0.14 -14.47
N ILE A 135 -16.30 -0.98 -14.18
CA ILE A 135 -15.97 -2.28 -14.76
C ILE A 135 -16.12 -2.28 -16.30
N GLU A 136 -17.13 -1.59 -16.83
CA GLU A 136 -17.34 -1.45 -18.28
C GLU A 136 -16.13 -0.75 -18.92
N TRP A 137 -15.64 0.33 -18.31
CA TRP A 137 -14.44 1.02 -18.77
C TRP A 137 -13.20 0.13 -18.70
N PHE A 138 -12.98 -0.60 -17.60
CA PHE A 138 -11.88 -1.57 -17.52
C PHE A 138 -11.95 -2.63 -18.62
N SER A 139 -13.14 -3.17 -18.92
CA SER A 139 -13.34 -4.22 -19.93
C SER A 139 -12.98 -3.80 -21.36
N SER A 140 -12.89 -2.48 -21.61
CA SER A 140 -12.51 -1.94 -22.91
C SER A 140 -10.99 -1.93 -23.19
N PHE A 141 -10.18 -2.41 -22.24
CA PHE A 141 -8.73 -2.53 -22.39
C PHE A 141 -8.28 -3.96 -22.66
N ARG A 142 -7.22 -4.09 -23.47
CA ARG A 142 -6.59 -5.38 -23.77
C ARG A 142 -5.68 -5.85 -22.64
N ILE A 143 -5.01 -4.91 -21.97
CA ILE A 143 -4.07 -5.12 -20.84
C ILE A 143 -4.15 -3.89 -19.93
N VAL A 144 -4.10 -4.12 -18.62
CA VAL A 144 -3.86 -3.08 -17.61
C VAL A 144 -2.44 -3.25 -17.05
N PHE A 145 -1.75 -2.14 -16.80
CA PHE A 145 -0.44 -2.09 -16.17
C PHE A 145 -0.51 -1.28 -14.89
N ASN A 146 -0.05 -1.87 -13.78
CA ASN A 146 0.15 -1.14 -12.54
C ASN A 146 1.58 -0.60 -12.46
N ALA A 147 1.68 0.71 -12.26
CA ALA A 147 2.89 1.45 -11.92
C ALA A 147 2.64 2.31 -10.66
N LEU A 148 1.88 1.73 -9.73
CA LEU A 148 1.43 2.31 -8.46
C LEU A 148 2.48 2.11 -7.36
N ASP A 149 2.36 2.85 -6.27
CA ASP A 149 3.23 2.76 -5.09
C ASP A 149 2.48 2.40 -3.79
N ASN A 150 1.15 2.56 -3.75
CA ASN A 150 0.33 2.24 -2.57
C ASN A 150 -0.43 0.91 -2.71
N LEU A 151 -0.68 0.26 -1.58
CA LEU A 151 -1.30 -1.06 -1.53
C LEU A 151 -2.79 -1.03 -1.91
N GLU A 152 -3.49 0.01 -1.47
CA GLU A 152 -4.94 0.15 -1.64
C GLU A 152 -5.34 0.27 -3.12
N ALA A 153 -4.69 1.15 -3.88
CA ALA A 153 -4.96 1.31 -5.31
C ALA A 153 -4.59 0.03 -6.09
N ARG A 154 -3.50 -0.67 -5.71
CA ARG A 154 -3.15 -1.96 -6.34
C ARG A 154 -4.24 -3.00 -6.12
N ARG A 155 -4.75 -3.12 -4.90
CA ARG A 155 -5.88 -4.02 -4.56
C ARG A 155 -7.14 -3.66 -5.32
N HIS A 156 -7.46 -2.37 -5.41
CA HIS A 156 -8.60 -1.90 -6.19
C HIS A 156 -8.46 -2.28 -7.67
N VAL A 157 -7.34 -1.96 -8.31
CA VAL A 157 -7.10 -2.32 -9.72
C VAL A 157 -7.10 -3.84 -9.93
N ASN A 158 -6.53 -4.62 -9.00
CA ASN A 158 -6.60 -6.08 -9.02
C ASN A 158 -8.07 -6.56 -9.05
N LYS A 159 -8.91 -6.06 -8.14
CA LYS A 159 -10.34 -6.39 -8.06
C LYS A 159 -11.08 -6.00 -9.36
N MET A 160 -10.81 -4.82 -9.91
CA MET A 160 -11.42 -4.34 -11.15
C MET A 160 -11.01 -5.20 -12.36
N CYS A 161 -9.73 -5.56 -12.48
CA CYS A 161 -9.23 -6.41 -13.57
C CYS A 161 -9.81 -7.83 -13.50
N LEU A 162 -9.94 -8.42 -12.31
CA LEU A 162 -10.61 -9.70 -12.11
C LEU A 162 -12.10 -9.62 -12.49
N ALA A 163 -12.79 -8.57 -12.04
CA ALA A 163 -14.20 -8.36 -12.36
C ALA A 163 -14.43 -8.12 -13.87
N ALA A 164 -13.53 -7.38 -14.53
CA ALA A 164 -13.56 -7.07 -15.96
C ALA A 164 -13.03 -8.20 -16.87
N ASP A 165 -12.41 -9.23 -16.28
CA ASP A 165 -11.65 -10.29 -16.96
C ASP A 165 -10.50 -9.80 -17.87
N VAL A 166 -9.87 -8.69 -17.49
CA VAL A 166 -8.75 -8.09 -18.22
C VAL A 166 -7.42 -8.47 -17.55
N PRO A 167 -6.41 -8.94 -18.31
CA PRO A 167 -5.11 -9.27 -17.73
C PRO A 167 -4.42 -8.02 -17.18
N LEU A 168 -3.87 -8.17 -15.98
CA LEU A 168 -3.12 -7.14 -15.28
C LEU A 168 -1.63 -7.51 -15.24
N ILE A 169 -0.76 -6.55 -15.55
CA ILE A 169 0.67 -6.65 -15.33
C ILE A 169 0.99 -5.80 -14.10
N GLU A 170 1.24 -6.47 -12.98
CA GLU A 170 1.63 -5.86 -11.71
C GLU A 170 3.14 -5.68 -11.68
N SER A 171 3.59 -4.56 -11.11
CA SER A 171 5.02 -4.29 -10.96
C SER A 171 5.33 -3.45 -9.74
N GLY A 172 6.55 -3.62 -9.22
CA GLY A 172 7.03 -2.85 -8.07
C GLY A 172 8.54 -2.73 -8.05
N THR A 173 9.03 -1.74 -7.31
CA THR A 173 10.45 -1.47 -7.11
C THR A 173 10.71 -0.99 -5.69
N THR A 174 11.81 -1.46 -5.10
CA THR A 174 12.34 -0.98 -3.82
C THR A 174 13.86 -0.93 -3.91
N GLY A 175 14.42 0.27 -4.02
CA GLY A 175 15.86 0.50 -4.21
C GLY A 175 16.38 -0.17 -5.48
N PHE A 176 17.25 -1.15 -5.30
CA PHE A 176 17.82 -1.96 -6.37
C PHE A 176 16.95 -3.16 -6.76
N ASN A 177 15.94 -3.49 -5.95
CA ASN A 177 15.09 -4.64 -6.19
C ASN A 177 13.85 -4.23 -6.98
N GLY A 178 13.29 -5.19 -7.72
CA GLY A 178 11.99 -5.01 -8.37
C GLY A 178 11.35 -6.33 -8.78
N GLN A 179 10.09 -6.26 -9.18
CA GLN A 179 9.33 -7.44 -9.57
C GLN A 179 8.29 -7.12 -10.64
N VAL A 180 7.97 -8.13 -11.45
CA VAL A 180 6.86 -8.12 -12.42
C VAL A 180 6.09 -9.42 -12.32
N GLN A 181 4.76 -9.33 -12.31
CA GLN A 181 3.85 -10.48 -12.29
C GLN A 181 2.70 -10.25 -13.29
N VAL A 182 2.31 -11.29 -14.02
CA VAL A 182 1.09 -11.30 -14.83
C VAL A 182 -0.03 -11.93 -14.02
N ILE A 183 -1.14 -11.21 -13.90
CA ILE A 183 -2.37 -11.63 -13.24
C ILE A 183 -3.45 -11.84 -14.31
N LYS A 184 -3.94 -13.06 -14.44
CA LYS A 184 -5.08 -13.42 -15.29
C LYS A 184 -6.03 -14.30 -14.50
N LYS A 185 -7.29 -13.86 -14.40
CA LYS A 185 -8.37 -14.57 -13.70
C LYS A 185 -8.43 -16.04 -14.12
N GLY A 186 -8.50 -16.93 -13.12
CA GLY A 186 -8.60 -18.38 -13.31
C GLY A 186 -7.33 -19.05 -13.85
N VAL A 187 -6.26 -18.31 -14.14
CA VAL A 187 -5.02 -18.85 -14.72
C VAL A 187 -3.82 -18.62 -13.78
N THR A 188 -3.66 -17.41 -13.26
CA THR A 188 -2.54 -17.07 -12.36
C THR A 188 -3.04 -16.47 -11.05
N ALA A 189 -2.22 -16.59 -10.01
CA ALA A 189 -2.44 -15.99 -8.71
C ALA A 189 -2.71 -14.48 -8.84
N CYS A 190 -3.78 -14.00 -8.20
CA CYS A 190 -4.03 -12.57 -8.12
C CYS A 190 -3.07 -11.89 -7.13
N TYR A 191 -3.13 -10.55 -7.10
CA TYR A 191 -2.27 -9.76 -6.21
C TYR A 191 -2.41 -10.16 -4.74
N ASP A 192 -3.62 -10.46 -4.28
CA ASP A 192 -3.97 -10.77 -2.89
C ASP A 192 -3.85 -12.27 -2.55
N CYS A 193 -3.42 -13.15 -3.47
CA CYS A 193 -3.16 -14.56 -3.17
C CYS A 193 -2.04 -14.77 -2.15
N ALA A 194 -1.09 -13.83 -2.08
CA ALA A 194 -0.02 -13.84 -1.10
C ALA A 194 -0.19 -12.68 -0.11
N PRO A 195 -0.09 -12.96 1.20
CA PRO A 195 -0.18 -11.93 2.22
C PRO A 195 0.88 -10.86 1.96
N LYS A 196 0.49 -9.60 2.13
CA LYS A 196 1.39 -8.45 2.04
C LYS A 196 1.70 -8.01 3.46
N GLU A 197 2.96 -7.68 3.72
CA GLU A 197 3.34 -7.08 5.00
C GLU A 197 2.51 -5.80 5.21
N THR A 198 1.74 -5.78 6.28
CA THR A 198 1.00 -4.59 6.68
C THR A 198 1.97 -3.55 7.21
N PRO A 199 1.75 -2.26 6.93
CA PRO A 199 2.52 -1.20 7.57
C PRO A 199 2.50 -1.38 9.09
N LYS A 200 3.67 -1.27 9.73
CA LYS A 200 3.78 -1.41 11.19
C LYS A 200 2.92 -0.34 11.86
N SER A 201 1.88 -0.78 12.57
CA SER A 201 1.10 0.06 13.48
C SER A 201 1.68 -0.05 14.88
N PHE A 202 1.72 1.08 15.59
CA PHE A 202 2.22 1.14 16.96
C PHE A 202 1.05 1.39 17.92
N PRO A 203 0.97 0.69 19.07
CA PRO A 203 -0.06 0.95 20.06
C PRO A 203 -0.07 2.41 20.51
N VAL A 204 -1.26 3.00 20.67
CA VAL A 204 -1.44 4.41 21.06
C VAL A 204 -0.73 4.71 22.39
N CYS A 205 -0.76 3.78 23.35
CA CYS A 205 -0.06 3.90 24.63
C CYS A 205 1.47 4.01 24.46
N THR A 206 2.06 3.30 23.49
CA THR A 206 3.49 3.41 23.16
C THR A 206 3.81 4.79 22.59
N ILE A 207 2.95 5.33 21.73
CA ILE A 207 3.16 6.65 21.11
C ILE A 207 2.99 7.78 22.11
N ARG A 208 1.91 7.77 22.91
CA ARG A 208 1.56 8.85 23.84
C ARG A 208 2.34 8.80 25.16
N SER A 209 2.59 7.59 25.68
CA SER A 209 3.08 7.43 27.06
C SER A 209 4.49 6.85 27.14
N THR A 210 4.80 5.79 26.40
CA THR A 210 6.09 5.09 26.61
C THR A 210 6.86 4.82 25.30
N PRO A 211 7.30 5.86 24.57
CA PRO A 211 8.11 5.67 23.38
C PRO A 211 9.47 5.08 23.77
N SER A 212 9.94 4.11 23.00
CA SER A 212 11.26 3.48 23.15
C SER A 212 12.16 3.58 21.92
N GLN A 213 11.67 4.12 20.81
CA GLN A 213 12.38 4.18 19.54
C GLN A 213 12.11 5.52 18.84
N PRO A 214 13.03 6.02 17.99
CA PRO A 214 12.84 7.29 17.29
C PRO A 214 11.55 7.32 16.46
N ILE A 215 11.15 6.20 15.84
CA ILE A 215 9.91 6.11 15.07
C ILE A 215 8.66 6.43 15.91
N HIS A 216 8.64 6.08 17.19
CA HIS A 216 7.52 6.40 18.07
C HIS A 216 7.38 7.91 18.28
N CYS A 217 8.51 8.62 18.45
CA CYS A 217 8.54 10.07 18.57
C CYS A 217 8.14 10.76 17.26
N ILE A 218 8.55 10.19 16.11
CA ILE A 218 8.20 10.68 14.77
C ILE A 218 6.71 10.52 14.51
N VAL A 219 6.14 9.35 14.79
CA VAL A 219 4.69 9.10 14.67
C VAL A 219 3.91 10.01 15.61
N TRP A 220 4.40 10.26 16.83
CA TRP A 220 3.80 11.23 17.73
C TRP A 220 3.81 12.66 17.15
N GLY A 221 4.93 13.13 16.62
CA GLY A 221 5.03 14.47 16.03
C GLY A 221 4.14 14.63 14.79
N LYS A 222 4.15 13.60 13.92
CA LYS A 222 3.42 13.56 12.65
C LYS A 222 1.92 13.39 12.80
N SER A 223 1.49 12.32 13.48
CA SER A 223 0.10 11.86 13.44
C SER A 223 -0.73 12.33 14.63
N TYR A 224 -0.07 12.74 15.73
CA TYR A 224 -0.75 13.26 16.91
C TYR A 224 -0.55 14.77 17.00
N LEU A 225 0.67 15.25 17.27
CA LEU A 225 0.90 16.65 17.62
C LEU A 225 0.51 17.62 16.49
N LEU A 226 0.93 17.35 15.24
CA LEU A 226 0.59 18.21 14.11
C LEU A 226 -0.93 18.29 13.90
N ASN A 227 -1.63 17.15 13.97
CA ASN A 227 -3.08 17.06 13.78
C ASN A 227 -3.85 17.74 14.91
N GLU A 228 -3.44 17.57 16.17
CA GLU A 228 -4.08 18.25 17.31
C GLU A 228 -4.04 19.78 17.22
N ILE A 229 -2.96 20.32 16.64
CA ILE A 229 -2.73 21.77 16.59
C ILE A 229 -3.25 22.37 15.29
N PHE A 230 -3.04 21.71 14.15
CA PHE A 230 -3.32 22.26 12.82
C PHE A 230 -4.27 21.41 11.97
N GLY A 231 -4.66 20.22 12.43
CA GLY A 231 -5.58 19.33 11.71
C GLY A 231 -7.05 19.72 11.84
N ALA A 232 -7.92 18.89 11.26
CA ALA A 232 -9.36 19.00 11.51
C ALA A 232 -9.60 18.82 13.02
N SER A 233 -10.43 19.66 13.64
CA SER A 233 -10.89 19.36 14.99
C SER A 233 -11.64 18.03 14.94
N GLU A 234 -11.06 16.95 15.47
CA GLU A 234 -11.81 15.76 15.89
C GLU A 234 -12.65 16.08 17.14
N ASP A 235 -13.25 17.28 17.18
CA ASP A 235 -14.25 17.62 18.16
C ASP A 235 -15.53 16.89 17.69
N GLU A 236 -15.77 15.72 18.30
CA GLU A 236 -17.05 15.01 18.51
C GLU A 236 -17.23 13.60 17.89
N SER A 237 -16.43 13.13 16.93
CA SER A 237 -16.77 11.86 16.21
C SER A 237 -15.91 10.62 16.51
N ALA A 238 -14.92 10.67 17.40
CA ALA A 238 -14.03 9.52 17.69
C ALA A 238 -14.19 8.91 19.09
N PHE A 239 -15.17 9.36 19.88
CA PHE A 239 -15.41 8.83 21.24
C PHE A 239 -16.74 8.08 21.29
N ASP A 240 -16.83 6.96 20.59
CA ASP A 240 -17.86 5.95 20.88
C ASP A 240 -17.45 5.23 22.17
N HIS A 241 -17.78 5.84 23.31
CA HIS A 241 -17.72 5.16 24.59
C HIS A 241 -18.99 4.32 24.74
N THR A 242 -18.96 3.08 24.27
CA THR A 242 -19.78 2.04 24.90
C THR A 242 -19.34 1.99 26.37
N VAL A 243 -20.25 2.46 27.21
CA VAL A 243 -20.04 2.87 28.60
C VAL A 243 -19.85 1.66 29.50
N ASP A 244 -18.66 1.54 30.11
CA ASP A 244 -18.55 1.00 31.47
C ASP A 244 -18.20 2.17 32.40
N GLY A 245 -19.14 2.48 33.29
CA GLY A 245 -19.26 3.75 34.01
C GLY A 245 -18.31 4.00 35.19
N ASP A 246 -17.09 3.45 35.19
CA ASP A 246 -16.25 3.45 36.40
C ASP A 246 -15.09 4.46 36.45
N ASN A 247 -14.79 5.23 35.40
CA ASN A 247 -13.66 6.19 35.41
C ASN A 247 -14.06 7.66 35.18
N ALA A 248 -14.90 8.22 36.06
CA ALA A 248 -15.25 9.65 36.03
C ALA A 248 -14.01 10.59 36.07
N GLN A 249 -12.94 10.18 36.74
CA GLN A 249 -11.67 10.92 36.80
C GLN A 249 -10.96 10.96 35.43
N GLU A 250 -10.99 9.87 34.67
CA GLU A 250 -10.36 9.80 33.34
C GLU A 250 -11.11 10.68 32.33
N ILE A 251 -12.44 10.69 32.39
CA ILE A 251 -13.28 11.55 31.55
C ILE A 251 -13.04 13.03 31.86
N GLU A 252 -12.93 13.41 33.15
CA GLU A 252 -12.64 14.79 33.54
C GLU A 252 -11.22 15.21 33.13
N GLU A 253 -10.25 14.30 33.22
CA GLU A 253 -8.87 14.54 32.82
C GLU A 253 -8.73 14.70 31.29
N LEU A 254 -9.43 13.88 30.50
CA LEU A 254 -9.52 14.01 29.04
C LEU A 254 -10.14 15.35 28.61
N LYS A 255 -11.22 15.78 29.29
CA LYS A 255 -11.83 17.10 29.05
C LYS A 255 -10.85 18.23 29.34
N ARG A 256 -10.05 18.10 30.40
CA ARG A 256 -9.02 19.09 30.77
C ARG A 256 -7.90 19.15 29.73
N GLU A 257 -7.48 18.00 29.22
CA GLU A 257 -6.46 17.89 28.17
C GLU A 257 -6.93 18.54 26.86
N SER A 258 -8.15 18.22 26.42
CA SER A 258 -8.78 18.81 25.23
C SER A 258 -8.93 20.33 25.37
N ALA A 259 -9.43 20.82 26.53
CA ALA A 259 -9.55 22.26 26.77
C ALA A 259 -8.20 23.00 26.73
N ALA A 260 -7.14 22.39 27.24
CA ALA A 260 -5.79 22.95 27.22
C ALA A 260 -5.24 23.04 25.78
N LEU A 261 -5.40 21.98 24.98
CA LEU A 261 -4.98 21.97 23.58
C LEU A 261 -5.79 22.94 22.74
N ARG A 262 -7.11 23.04 22.95
CA ARG A 262 -7.96 24.04 22.29
C ARG A 262 -7.53 25.46 22.59
N LYS A 263 -7.13 25.76 23.83
CA LYS A 263 -6.58 27.07 24.21
C LYS A 263 -5.29 27.39 23.42
N ILE A 264 -4.40 26.41 23.25
CA ILE A 264 -3.16 26.57 22.50
C ILE A 264 -3.45 26.74 20.99
N ARG A 265 -4.39 25.96 20.45
CA ARG A 265 -4.85 26.12 19.06
C ARG A 265 -5.42 27.51 18.78
N ASN A 266 -6.10 28.10 19.76
CA ASN A 266 -6.62 29.46 19.66
C ASN A 266 -5.55 30.54 19.78
N SER A 267 -4.35 30.22 20.29
CA SER A 267 -3.22 31.16 20.33
C SER A 267 -2.32 31.08 19.09
N VAL A 268 -2.65 30.26 18.08
CA VAL A 268 -1.95 30.25 16.79
C VAL A 268 -1.85 31.67 16.23
N GLY A 269 -0.62 32.11 15.95
CA GLY A 269 -0.32 33.45 15.46
C GLY A 269 0.08 34.48 16.52
N THR A 270 0.05 34.15 17.81
CA THR A 270 0.60 35.02 18.87
C THR A 270 2.07 34.69 19.17
N GLU A 271 2.79 35.64 19.79
CA GLU A 271 4.21 35.44 20.17
C GLU A 271 4.39 34.33 21.21
N GLU A 272 3.38 34.08 22.04
CA GLU A 272 3.41 33.09 23.12
C GLU A 272 3.09 31.67 22.64
N PHE A 273 2.58 31.50 21.42
CA PHE A 273 2.10 30.22 20.90
C PHE A 273 3.13 29.09 21.03
N ALA A 274 4.36 29.33 20.55
CA ALA A 274 5.42 28.34 20.59
C ALA A 274 5.80 27.95 22.03
N GLN A 275 5.84 28.93 22.94
CA GLN A 275 6.10 28.69 24.35
C GLN A 275 4.96 27.87 24.99
N MET A 276 3.71 28.26 24.76
CA MET A 276 2.55 27.58 25.33
C MET A 276 2.48 26.11 24.89
N LEU A 277 2.71 25.86 23.60
CA LEU A 277 2.75 24.51 23.05
C LEU A 277 3.92 23.71 23.64
N PHE A 278 5.13 24.26 23.64
CA PHE A 278 6.32 23.59 24.17
C PHE A 278 6.14 23.23 25.65
N GLU A 279 5.72 24.18 26.49
CA GLU A 279 5.53 23.94 27.91
C GLU A 279 4.45 22.88 28.16
N LYS A 280 3.35 22.89 27.39
CA LYS A 280 2.32 21.85 27.52
C LYS A 280 2.91 20.46 27.25
N VAL A 281 3.55 20.27 26.09
CA VAL A 281 3.86 18.91 25.58
C VAL A 281 5.22 18.36 26.02
N PHE A 282 6.18 19.22 26.34
CA PHE A 282 7.54 18.81 26.76
C PHE A 282 7.83 19.08 28.24
N LYS A 283 6.92 19.74 28.96
CA LYS A 283 7.03 19.97 30.40
C LYS A 283 5.85 19.43 31.17
N THR A 284 4.67 20.04 31.07
CA THR A 284 3.49 19.70 31.88
C THR A 284 3.04 18.26 31.66
N ASP A 285 2.94 17.83 30.40
CA ASP A 285 2.56 16.44 30.09
C ASP A 285 3.62 15.43 30.54
N ILE A 286 4.89 15.82 30.49
CA ILE A 286 6.00 14.97 30.91
C ILE A 286 6.08 14.86 32.43
N GLU A 287 5.84 15.95 33.16
CA GLU A 287 5.75 15.96 34.64
C GLU A 287 4.61 15.05 35.11
N ARG A 288 3.44 15.15 34.47
CA ARG A 288 2.29 14.28 34.73
C ARG A 288 2.59 12.81 34.43
N LEU A 289 3.21 12.55 33.28
CA LEU A 289 3.56 11.19 32.89
C LEU A 289 4.62 10.59 33.84
N ARG A 290 5.58 11.41 34.28
CA ARG A 290 6.61 11.04 35.25
C ARG A 290 6.02 10.74 36.64
N SER A 291 4.91 11.36 37.04
CA SER A 291 4.28 11.09 38.34
C SER A 291 3.61 9.71 38.41
N MET A 292 3.44 9.02 37.29
CA MET A 292 2.94 7.65 37.23
C MET A 292 4.08 6.66 37.51
N GLU A 293 4.55 6.58 38.76
CA GLU A 293 5.78 5.88 39.19
C GLU A 293 5.84 4.40 38.75
N ASP A 294 4.69 3.71 38.72
CA ASP A 294 4.62 2.30 38.33
C ASP A 294 5.12 2.04 36.89
N MET A 295 4.96 3.00 35.96
CA MET A 295 5.43 2.87 34.58
C MET A 295 6.96 2.91 34.45
N TRP A 296 7.65 3.46 35.45
CA TRP A 296 9.08 3.77 35.38
C TRP A 296 9.94 2.81 36.22
N LYS A 297 9.36 1.74 36.77
CA LYS A 297 10.11 0.73 37.54
C LYS A 297 11.17 0.00 36.71
N THR A 298 10.90 -0.22 35.43
CA THR A 298 11.75 -0.99 34.51
C THR A 298 12.37 -0.12 33.41
N ARG A 299 12.11 1.19 33.40
CA ARG A 299 12.50 2.12 32.35
C ARG A 299 12.96 3.44 32.94
N LYS A 300 13.88 4.14 32.26
CA LYS A 300 14.29 5.48 32.69
C LYS A 300 13.08 6.43 32.61
N PRO A 301 12.73 7.15 33.70
CA PRO A 301 11.66 8.14 33.66
C PRO A 301 12.04 9.32 32.73
N PRO A 302 11.07 9.93 32.04
CA PRO A 302 11.32 11.02 31.13
C PRO A 302 11.68 12.32 31.89
N GLU A 303 12.49 13.16 31.25
CA GLU A 303 12.98 14.41 31.83
C GLU A 303 12.25 15.62 31.21
N PRO A 304 11.45 16.38 31.99
CA PRO A 304 10.75 17.54 31.47
C PRO A 304 11.73 18.67 31.11
N LEU A 305 11.41 19.41 30.06
CA LEU A 305 12.26 20.50 29.55
C LEU A 305 11.68 21.88 29.88
N ASN A 306 12.55 22.85 30.17
CA ASN A 306 12.14 24.24 30.40
C ASN A 306 12.40 25.08 29.15
N TYR A 307 11.31 25.64 28.57
CA TYR A 307 11.39 26.45 27.36
C TYR A 307 12.33 27.64 27.50
N LYS A 308 12.23 28.40 28.60
CA LYS A 308 13.02 29.64 28.78
C LYS A 308 14.51 29.34 28.91
N GLU A 309 14.87 28.32 29.67
CA GLU A 309 16.27 27.91 29.84
C GLU A 309 16.88 27.43 28.52
N LEU A 310 16.10 26.67 27.75
CA LEU A 310 16.55 26.19 26.45
C LEU A 310 16.64 27.32 25.42
N LEU A 311 15.71 28.27 25.46
CA LEU A 311 15.72 29.45 24.61
C LEU A 311 16.95 30.33 24.88
N GLU A 312 17.32 30.55 26.14
CA GLU A 312 18.56 31.30 26.49
C GLU A 312 19.81 30.65 25.89
N LYS A 313 19.90 29.32 25.93
CA LYS A 313 21.02 28.58 25.30
C LYS A 313 20.99 28.70 23.77
N ALA A 314 19.79 28.68 23.18
CA ALA A 314 19.60 28.77 21.74
C ALA A 314 19.88 30.16 21.13
N LYS A 315 19.84 31.26 21.92
CA LYS A 315 20.08 32.64 21.42
C LYS A 315 21.42 32.85 20.73
N SER A 316 22.42 32.04 21.07
CA SER A 316 23.76 32.14 20.47
C SER A 316 23.89 31.43 19.11
N LEU A 317 22.85 30.71 18.68
CA LEU A 317 22.84 29.95 17.44
C LEU A 317 22.38 30.80 16.26
N ASP A 318 23.01 30.57 15.11
CA ASP A 318 22.62 31.16 13.84
C ASP A 318 21.46 30.36 13.22
N LYS A 319 20.26 30.95 13.22
CA LYS A 319 19.03 30.36 12.68
C LYS A 319 19.19 29.91 11.22
N GLU A 320 19.80 30.73 10.36
CA GLU A 320 19.92 30.40 8.93
C GLU A 320 20.87 29.22 8.71
N LYS A 321 21.92 29.13 9.52
CA LYS A 321 22.88 28.02 9.44
C LYS A 321 22.25 26.70 9.88
N VAL A 322 21.44 26.71 10.94
CA VAL A 322 20.75 25.52 11.45
C VAL A 322 19.75 24.97 10.42
N LEU A 323 18.96 25.85 9.79
CA LEU A 323 17.93 25.46 8.82
C LEU A 323 18.50 24.85 7.52
N LYS A 324 19.76 25.14 7.16
CA LYS A 324 20.38 24.64 5.92
C LYS A 324 20.95 23.22 6.04
N ASP A 325 21.28 22.76 7.24
CA ASP A 325 21.97 21.48 7.44
C ASP A 325 20.97 20.36 7.81
N ALA A 326 20.36 19.76 6.79
CA ALA A 326 19.35 18.72 6.96
C ALA A 326 19.92 17.32 7.28
N GLN A 327 21.23 17.10 7.07
CA GLN A 327 21.88 15.80 7.29
C GLN A 327 22.53 15.69 8.67
N LYS A 328 22.85 16.83 9.30
CA LYS A 328 23.30 16.86 10.69
C LYS A 328 22.16 16.47 11.64
N VAL A 329 22.50 15.73 12.69
CA VAL A 329 21.63 15.55 13.86
C VAL A 329 21.68 16.82 14.72
N TRP A 330 20.57 17.54 14.80
CA TRP A 330 20.47 18.78 15.56
C TRP A 330 20.61 18.56 17.08
N SER A 331 21.29 19.50 17.76
CA SER A 331 21.29 19.60 19.23
C SER A 331 19.89 19.95 19.77
N LEU A 332 19.69 19.89 21.08
CA LEU A 332 18.38 20.21 21.67
C LEU A 332 17.99 21.68 21.41
N GLU A 333 18.96 22.57 21.50
CA GLU A 333 18.85 24.00 21.24
C GLU A 333 18.57 24.27 19.76
N GLU A 334 19.27 23.58 18.85
CA GLU A 334 19.02 23.67 17.40
C GLU A 334 17.61 23.19 17.05
N ASN A 335 17.14 22.09 17.63
CA ASN A 335 15.77 21.63 17.45
C ASN A 335 14.75 22.67 17.95
N LEU A 336 15.01 23.37 19.06
CA LEU A 336 14.12 24.44 19.53
C LEU A 336 14.03 25.59 18.52
N VAL A 337 15.15 25.98 17.90
CA VAL A 337 15.17 27.02 16.86
C VAL A 337 14.28 26.62 15.67
N VAL A 338 14.43 25.37 15.19
CA VAL A 338 13.62 24.84 14.08
C VAL A 338 12.14 24.69 14.48
N PHE A 339 11.86 24.25 15.71
CA PHE A 339 10.50 24.14 16.24
C PHE A 339 9.79 25.50 16.24
N ASN A 340 10.44 26.53 16.77
CA ASN A 340 9.85 27.88 16.80
C ASN A 340 9.67 28.45 15.39
N ASP A 341 10.66 28.28 14.50
CA ASP A 341 10.58 28.76 13.12
C ASP A 341 9.46 28.08 12.31
N SER A 342 9.35 26.76 12.41
CA SER A 342 8.29 26.02 11.73
C SER A 342 6.90 26.40 12.25
N LEU A 343 6.75 26.60 13.56
CA LEU A 343 5.50 27.11 14.14
C LEU A 343 5.15 28.51 13.66
N GLU A 344 6.12 29.42 13.50
CA GLU A 344 5.91 30.76 12.97
C GLU A 344 5.40 30.70 11.52
N ARG A 345 6.06 29.89 10.67
CA ARG A 345 5.65 29.68 9.26
C ARG A 345 4.27 29.05 9.14
N LEU A 346 3.99 27.99 9.91
CA LEU A 346 2.69 27.33 9.94
C LEU A 346 1.60 28.26 10.46
N SER A 347 1.87 29.05 11.51
CA SER A 347 0.93 30.03 12.04
C SER A 347 0.55 31.08 11.00
N LYS A 348 1.55 31.58 10.25
CA LYS A 348 1.31 32.52 9.16
C LYS A 348 0.39 31.92 8.09
N ARG A 349 0.65 30.68 7.67
CA ARG A 349 -0.19 29.96 6.69
C ARG A 349 -1.64 29.79 7.18
N VAL A 350 -1.83 29.51 8.47
CA VAL A 350 -3.17 29.43 9.09
C VAL A 350 -3.89 30.78 9.05
N LEU A 351 -3.19 31.86 9.40
CA LEU A 351 -3.76 33.21 9.39
C LEU A 351 -4.13 33.68 7.98
N GLU A 352 -3.31 33.36 6.98
CA GLU A 352 -3.57 33.65 5.57
C GLU A 352 -4.82 32.92 5.07
N SER A 353 -4.95 31.63 5.38
CA SER A 353 -6.11 30.80 5.00
C SER A 353 -7.40 31.29 5.68
N LYS A 354 -7.33 31.62 6.98
CA LYS A 354 -8.47 32.22 7.71
C LYS A 354 -8.90 33.56 7.11
N SER A 355 -7.94 34.37 6.67
CA SER A 355 -8.22 35.66 6.03
C SER A 355 -8.88 35.50 4.65
N ALA A 356 -8.62 34.38 3.97
CA ALA A 356 -9.25 34.00 2.71
C ALA A 356 -10.64 33.35 2.88
N GLY A 357 -11.08 33.09 4.11
CA GLY A 357 -12.35 32.42 4.40
C GLY A 357 -12.31 30.90 4.22
N GLU A 358 -11.12 30.30 4.16
CA GLU A 358 -10.92 28.86 4.00
C GLU A 358 -10.64 28.19 5.35
N GLU A 359 -11.12 26.96 5.54
CA GLU A 359 -10.71 26.12 6.67
C GLU A 359 -9.23 25.76 6.55
N SER A 360 -8.42 26.20 7.52
CA SER A 360 -7.00 25.91 7.53
C SER A 360 -6.71 24.55 8.16
N ILE A 361 -6.90 23.47 7.39
CA ILE A 361 -6.46 22.13 7.78
C ILE A 361 -5.05 21.92 7.20
N ILE A 362 -4.06 21.72 8.08
CA ILE A 362 -2.70 21.36 7.68
C ILE A 362 -2.47 19.88 8.00
N THR A 363 -2.27 19.09 6.95
CA THR A 363 -1.82 17.70 7.06
C THR A 363 -0.33 17.60 6.79
N PHE A 364 0.32 16.60 7.38
CA PHE A 364 1.74 16.35 7.13
C PHE A 364 2.00 16.05 5.64
N ASP A 365 2.94 16.79 5.05
CA ASP A 365 3.53 16.50 3.75
C ASP A 365 5.06 16.45 3.87
N LYS A 366 5.66 15.30 3.56
CA LYS A 366 7.10 15.08 3.59
C LYS A 366 7.89 16.03 2.66
N ASP A 367 7.24 16.60 1.64
CA ASP A 367 7.82 17.52 0.67
C ASP A 367 7.48 18.99 0.96
N ASP A 368 6.70 19.26 2.01
CA ASP A 368 6.49 20.59 2.59
C ASP A 368 7.48 20.84 3.73
N GLU A 369 8.37 21.82 3.53
CA GLU A 369 9.40 22.19 4.50
C GLU A 369 8.82 22.63 5.85
N ASP A 370 7.65 23.28 5.88
CA ASP A 370 7.03 23.76 7.12
C ASP A 370 6.61 22.58 8.02
N THR A 371 5.89 21.61 7.45
CA THR A 371 5.41 20.45 8.21
C THR A 371 6.54 19.46 8.53
N LEU A 372 7.52 19.30 7.64
CA LEU A 372 8.67 18.44 7.87
C LEU A 372 9.56 18.96 9.00
N ASP A 373 9.86 20.26 9.03
CA ASP A 373 10.65 20.87 10.10
C ASP A 373 9.95 20.76 11.44
N PHE A 374 8.63 20.99 11.47
CA PHE A 374 7.84 20.81 12.68
C PHE A 374 7.91 19.38 13.21
N VAL A 375 7.68 18.38 12.34
CA VAL A 375 7.74 16.96 12.74
C VAL A 375 9.14 16.55 13.16
N ALA A 376 10.18 16.99 12.44
CA ALA A 376 11.57 16.66 12.76
C ALA A 376 12.00 17.24 14.12
N ALA A 377 11.72 18.52 14.35
CA ALA A 377 12.07 19.19 15.59
C ALA A 377 11.27 18.64 16.78
N SER A 378 9.95 18.50 16.66
CA SER A 378 9.10 18.00 17.75
C SER A 378 9.43 16.55 18.11
N ALA A 379 9.69 15.69 17.11
CA ALA A 379 10.10 14.31 17.35
C ALA A 379 11.45 14.23 18.07
N ASN A 380 12.45 15.02 17.65
CA ASN A 380 13.78 15.01 18.28
C ASN A 380 13.77 15.59 19.70
N ILE A 381 13.00 16.63 19.97
CA ILE A 381 12.82 17.16 21.33
C ILE A 381 12.19 16.07 22.20
N ARG A 382 11.16 15.38 21.70
CA ARG A 382 10.58 14.23 22.40
C ARG A 382 11.58 13.10 22.60
N SER A 383 12.40 12.76 21.61
CA SER A 383 13.45 11.74 21.78
C SER A 383 14.40 12.11 22.91
N ALA A 384 14.81 13.39 23.01
CA ALA A 384 15.65 13.86 24.12
C ALA A 384 14.98 13.70 25.50
N VAL A 385 13.69 14.05 25.61
CA VAL A 385 12.89 13.89 26.85
C VAL A 385 12.89 12.44 27.36
N PHE A 386 12.82 11.46 26.45
CA PHE A 386 12.77 10.03 26.80
C PHE A 386 14.14 9.34 26.77
N GLY A 387 15.23 10.08 26.55
CA GLY A 387 16.58 9.50 26.46
C GLY A 387 16.79 8.61 25.23
N ILE A 388 16.08 8.88 24.14
CA ILE A 388 16.17 8.20 22.84
C ILE A 388 17.10 8.99 21.92
N ASP A 389 17.86 8.27 21.09
CA ASP A 389 18.73 8.90 20.08
C ASP A 389 17.93 9.73 19.08
N ARG A 390 18.34 10.99 18.92
CA ARG A 390 17.82 11.90 17.90
C ARG A 390 18.28 11.48 16.50
N LYS A 391 17.52 11.90 15.50
CA LYS A 391 17.78 11.62 14.08
C LYS A 391 17.92 12.92 13.29
N SER A 392 18.61 12.85 12.15
CA SER A 392 18.71 14.00 11.24
C SER A 392 17.34 14.30 10.61
N LYS A 393 17.14 15.53 10.11
CA LYS A 393 15.93 15.86 9.33
C LYS A 393 15.78 14.90 8.14
N PHE A 394 16.89 14.53 7.51
CA PHE A 394 16.91 13.56 6.41
C PHE A 394 16.38 12.18 6.82
N ASP A 395 16.86 11.61 7.93
CA ASP A 395 16.40 10.31 8.45
C ASP A 395 14.92 10.38 8.85
N ILE A 396 14.52 11.47 9.52
CA ILE A 396 13.13 11.67 9.92
C ILE A 396 12.23 11.79 8.70
N LYS A 397 12.65 12.50 7.64
CA LYS A 397 11.91 12.57 6.37
C LYS A 397 11.67 11.17 5.80
N GLN A 398 12.68 10.30 5.82
CA GLN A 398 12.56 8.92 5.34
C GLN A 398 11.57 8.10 6.19
N MET A 399 11.68 8.19 7.51
CA MET A 399 10.85 7.44 8.45
C MET A 399 9.40 7.95 8.49
N ALA A 400 9.19 9.27 8.54
CA ALA A 400 7.88 9.91 8.59
C ALA A 400 7.14 9.79 7.25
N GLY A 401 7.87 9.89 6.14
CA GLY A 401 7.34 9.80 4.78
C GLY A 401 7.19 8.38 4.24
N ASN A 402 7.56 7.35 5.02
CA ASN A 402 7.67 5.95 4.55
C ASN A 402 8.39 5.86 3.20
N ILE A 403 9.50 6.59 3.05
CA ILE A 403 10.15 6.77 1.74
C ILE A 403 10.81 5.46 1.32
N ILE A 404 10.25 4.88 0.26
CA ILE A 404 10.84 3.75 -0.46
C ILE A 404 11.94 4.31 -1.38
N PRO A 405 13.22 3.89 -1.21
CA PRO A 405 14.28 4.29 -2.13
C PRO A 405 13.91 3.91 -3.56
N ALA A 406 14.16 4.80 -4.52
CA ALA A 406 13.77 4.57 -5.89
C ALA A 406 14.87 5.06 -6.84
N ILE A 407 15.25 4.19 -7.78
CA ILE A 407 16.39 4.37 -8.67
C ILE A 407 15.90 4.30 -10.11
N ALA A 408 16.33 5.25 -10.94
CA ALA A 408 15.91 5.34 -12.34
C ALA A 408 16.20 4.04 -13.13
N THR A 409 17.36 3.44 -12.91
CA THR A 409 17.77 2.20 -13.58
C THR A 409 16.88 1.02 -13.20
N THR A 410 16.55 0.85 -11.91
CA THR A 410 15.61 -0.19 -11.44
C THR A 410 14.24 -0.02 -12.10
N ASN A 411 13.71 1.21 -12.15
CA ASN A 411 12.44 1.51 -12.81
C ASN A 411 12.48 1.16 -14.30
N ALA A 412 13.56 1.50 -15.00
CA ALA A 412 13.73 1.23 -16.42
C ALA A 412 13.77 -0.27 -16.73
N ILE A 413 14.47 -1.05 -15.90
CA ILE A 413 14.53 -2.52 -16.02
C ILE A 413 13.13 -3.12 -15.82
N VAL A 414 12.44 -2.76 -14.73
CA VAL A 414 11.10 -3.27 -14.42
C VAL A 414 10.08 -2.88 -15.49
N ALA A 415 10.11 -1.64 -15.98
CA ALA A 415 9.26 -1.20 -17.08
C ALA A 415 9.54 -1.96 -18.39
N GLY A 416 10.79 -2.32 -18.66
CA GLY A 416 11.15 -3.17 -19.79
C GLY A 416 10.58 -4.57 -19.66
N LEU A 417 10.70 -5.17 -18.47
CA LEU A 417 10.13 -6.48 -18.15
C LEU A 417 8.61 -6.50 -18.29
N CYS A 418 7.91 -5.44 -17.88
CA CYS A 418 6.46 -5.31 -18.06
C CYS A 418 6.05 -5.44 -19.54
N VAL A 419 6.78 -4.80 -20.46
CA VAL A 419 6.48 -4.88 -21.90
C VAL A 419 6.83 -6.26 -22.49
N LEU A 420 7.89 -6.89 -22.00
CA LEU A 420 8.24 -8.26 -22.41
C LEU A 420 7.16 -9.28 -22.01
N GLU A 421 6.62 -9.18 -20.79
CA GLU A 421 5.50 -10.02 -20.36
C GLU A 421 4.21 -9.67 -21.13
N ALA A 422 3.99 -8.39 -21.46
CA ALA A 422 2.84 -7.97 -22.28
C ALA A 422 2.82 -8.64 -23.65
N PHE A 423 3.98 -8.89 -24.28
CA PHE A 423 4.03 -9.62 -25.54
C PHE A 423 3.51 -11.06 -25.45
N LYS A 424 3.73 -11.72 -24.31
CA LYS A 424 3.20 -13.07 -24.05
C LYS A 424 1.68 -13.02 -23.86
N VAL A 425 1.19 -12.02 -23.12
CA VAL A 425 -0.24 -11.75 -22.93
C VAL A 425 -0.94 -11.46 -24.26
N LEU A 426 -0.36 -10.64 -25.14
CA LEU A 426 -0.91 -10.33 -26.46
C LEU A 426 -0.94 -11.53 -27.41
N LYS A 427 -0.08 -12.53 -27.18
CA LYS A 427 -0.11 -13.84 -27.88
C LYS A 427 -1.11 -14.82 -27.26
N GLY A 428 -1.71 -14.50 -26.10
CA GLY A 428 -2.56 -15.42 -25.34
C GLY A 428 -1.77 -16.52 -24.61
N HIS A 429 -0.44 -16.39 -24.51
CA HIS A 429 0.43 -17.39 -23.88
C HIS A 429 0.60 -17.12 -22.38
N TYR A 430 -0.50 -17.14 -21.62
CA TYR A 430 -0.48 -16.86 -20.18
C TYR A 430 0.40 -17.87 -19.40
N GLU A 431 0.41 -19.13 -19.80
CA GLU A 431 1.26 -20.21 -19.24
C GLU A 431 2.77 -19.93 -19.37
N GLN A 432 3.17 -19.08 -20.34
CA GLN A 432 4.57 -18.71 -20.55
C GLN A 432 4.96 -17.45 -19.78
N ALA A 433 3.99 -16.78 -19.14
CA ALA A 433 4.27 -15.66 -18.26
C ALA A 433 5.13 -16.13 -17.08
N LYS A 434 5.93 -15.20 -16.57
CA LYS A 434 6.84 -15.45 -15.46
C LYS A 434 6.64 -14.41 -14.37
N GLU A 435 6.81 -14.83 -13.13
CA GLU A 435 7.11 -13.90 -12.04
C GLU A 435 8.61 -13.61 -12.13
N VAL A 436 8.96 -12.36 -12.42
CA VAL A 436 10.35 -11.93 -12.60
C VAL A 436 10.75 -11.06 -11.44
N PHE A 437 11.86 -11.39 -10.79
CA PHE A 437 12.46 -10.67 -9.69
C PHE A 437 13.82 -10.13 -10.11
N LEU A 438 14.00 -8.82 -9.98
CA LEU A 438 15.28 -8.14 -10.09
C LEU A 438 15.90 -8.08 -8.69
N THR A 439 17.01 -8.79 -8.50
CA THR A 439 17.77 -8.85 -7.25
C THR A 439 19.27 -8.72 -7.55
N PRO A 440 19.79 -7.49 -7.74
CA PRO A 440 21.15 -7.27 -8.25
C PRO A 440 22.26 -7.86 -7.39
N PHE A 441 21.99 -8.15 -6.12
CA PHE A 441 22.96 -8.72 -5.17
C PHE A 441 22.73 -10.20 -4.88
N ALA A 442 21.84 -10.89 -5.62
CA ALA A 442 21.67 -12.32 -5.48
C ALA A 442 22.84 -13.09 -6.13
N ASN A 443 23.35 -14.11 -5.44
CA ASN A 443 24.55 -14.86 -5.84
C ASN A 443 24.42 -15.62 -7.18
N ALA A 444 23.19 -15.95 -7.61
CA ALA A 444 22.95 -16.78 -8.79
C ALA A 444 22.68 -15.97 -10.08
N ARG A 445 21.68 -15.09 -10.07
CA ARG A 445 21.24 -14.32 -11.24
C ARG A 445 20.65 -12.99 -10.80
N MET A 446 20.98 -11.93 -11.55
CA MET A 446 20.39 -10.60 -11.35
C MET A 446 18.88 -10.58 -11.63
N LEU A 447 18.45 -11.31 -12.67
CA LEU A 447 17.03 -11.52 -13.00
C LEU A 447 16.70 -12.98 -12.71
N ALA A 448 16.01 -13.21 -11.60
CA ALA A 448 15.41 -14.50 -11.28
C ALA A 448 14.01 -14.53 -11.89
N SER A 449 13.64 -15.64 -12.53
CA SER A 449 12.29 -15.82 -13.06
C SER A 449 11.74 -17.14 -12.57
N ASP A 450 10.52 -17.11 -12.04
CA ASP A 450 9.79 -18.30 -11.65
C ASP A 450 8.53 -18.47 -12.51
N LYS A 451 7.97 -19.69 -12.51
CA LYS A 451 6.64 -19.91 -13.07
C LYS A 451 5.63 -19.05 -12.32
N SER A 452 4.66 -18.51 -13.03
CA SER A 452 3.52 -17.86 -12.39
C SER A 452 2.83 -18.84 -11.46
N ARG A 453 2.51 -18.38 -10.25
CA ARG A 453 1.76 -19.18 -9.29
C ARG A 453 0.33 -19.37 -9.77
N GLU A 454 -0.25 -20.52 -9.43
CA GLU A 454 -1.67 -20.79 -9.69
C GLU A 454 -2.56 -20.00 -8.71
N PRO A 455 -3.84 -19.72 -9.07
CA PRO A 455 -4.80 -19.12 -8.16
C PRO A 455 -4.90 -19.91 -6.85
N ASN A 456 -4.80 -19.21 -5.72
CA ASN A 456 -5.00 -19.84 -4.41
C ASN A 456 -6.52 -20.06 -4.19
N PRO A 457 -6.99 -21.30 -4.01
CA PRO A 457 -8.41 -21.59 -3.76
C PRO A 457 -8.96 -20.89 -2.51
N ASP A 458 -8.10 -20.66 -1.51
CA ASP A 458 -8.46 -20.00 -0.24
C ASP A 458 -8.31 -18.47 -0.32
N CYS A 459 -7.97 -17.92 -1.48
CA CYS A 459 -7.85 -16.47 -1.63
C CYS A 459 -9.23 -15.80 -1.51
N PRO A 460 -9.43 -14.85 -0.57
CA PRO A 460 -10.73 -14.18 -0.39
C PRO A 460 -11.08 -13.23 -1.55
N VAL A 461 -10.18 -13.04 -2.52
CA VAL A 461 -10.36 -12.13 -3.66
C VAL A 461 -10.58 -12.88 -4.98
N CYS A 462 -9.75 -13.88 -5.29
CA CYS A 462 -9.86 -14.63 -6.55
C CYS A 462 -10.25 -16.10 -6.39
N GLY A 463 -10.33 -16.62 -5.17
CA GLY A 463 -10.91 -17.95 -4.86
C GLY A 463 -12.44 -17.93 -4.79
N VAL A 464 -13.04 -16.75 -5.01
CA VAL A 464 -14.49 -16.52 -4.99
C VAL A 464 -15.10 -16.73 -6.39
N TYR A 465 -16.35 -17.14 -6.44
CA TYR A 465 -17.12 -17.15 -7.69
C TYR A 465 -17.59 -15.73 -8.01
N GLN A 466 -17.05 -15.13 -9.07
CA GLN A 466 -17.38 -13.76 -9.45
C GLN A 466 -18.43 -13.70 -10.56
N THR A 467 -19.51 -12.97 -10.32
CA THR A 467 -20.56 -12.70 -11.31
C THR A 467 -20.95 -11.21 -11.32
N ARG A 468 -21.88 -10.85 -12.19
CA ARG A 468 -22.43 -9.50 -12.31
C ARG A 468 -23.95 -9.55 -12.35
N ALA A 469 -24.58 -8.47 -11.89
CA ALA A 469 -26.01 -8.28 -11.97
C ALA A 469 -26.36 -6.88 -12.46
N TYR A 470 -27.31 -6.78 -13.37
CA TYR A 470 -27.94 -5.53 -13.74
C TYR A 470 -29.10 -5.25 -12.79
N VAL A 471 -29.16 -4.02 -12.29
CA VAL A 471 -30.14 -3.61 -11.28
C VAL A 471 -30.73 -2.25 -11.61
N ASP A 472 -32.06 -2.12 -11.47
CA ASP A 472 -32.77 -0.85 -11.43
C ASP A 472 -32.63 -0.26 -10.02
N LEU A 473 -31.59 0.56 -9.79
CA LEU A 473 -31.26 1.09 -8.47
C LEU A 473 -32.35 2.01 -7.88
N GLU A 474 -33.27 2.53 -8.70
CA GLU A 474 -34.38 3.35 -8.20
C GLU A 474 -35.47 2.50 -7.52
N LYS A 475 -35.56 1.22 -7.86
CA LYS A 475 -36.66 0.33 -7.44
C LYS A 475 -36.21 -0.90 -6.66
N ALA A 476 -35.03 -1.44 -6.99
CA ALA A 476 -34.57 -2.71 -6.43
C ALA A 476 -34.37 -2.61 -4.91
N THR A 477 -34.92 -3.60 -4.23
CA THR A 477 -34.74 -3.85 -2.79
C THR A 477 -33.69 -4.93 -2.56
N LEU A 478 -33.23 -5.06 -1.31
CA LEU A 478 -32.37 -6.18 -0.93
C LEU A 478 -33.10 -7.53 -1.10
N ASN A 479 -34.42 -7.56 -0.85
CA ASN A 479 -35.26 -8.74 -1.06
C ASN A 479 -35.27 -9.20 -2.53
N ASP A 480 -35.29 -8.27 -3.49
CA ASP A 480 -35.21 -8.62 -4.91
C ASP A 480 -33.90 -9.33 -5.26
N LEU A 481 -32.79 -8.92 -4.64
CA LEU A 481 -31.49 -9.56 -4.81
C LEU A 481 -31.50 -10.98 -4.20
N VAL A 482 -32.03 -11.11 -2.98
CA VAL A 482 -32.15 -12.39 -2.25
C VAL A 482 -32.98 -13.39 -3.04
N GLU A 483 -34.24 -13.05 -3.33
CA GLU A 483 -35.21 -13.99 -3.89
C GLU A 483 -34.96 -14.26 -5.37
N HIS A 484 -34.76 -13.21 -6.17
CA HIS A 484 -34.72 -13.36 -7.63
C HIS A 484 -33.32 -13.63 -8.18
N LEU A 485 -32.26 -13.17 -7.53
CA LEU A 485 -30.90 -13.41 -8.01
C LEU A 485 -30.21 -14.54 -7.26
N ILE A 486 -30.18 -14.49 -5.93
CA ILE A 486 -29.37 -15.43 -5.14
C ILE A 486 -30.05 -16.79 -5.03
N LYS A 487 -31.28 -16.83 -4.51
CA LYS A 487 -32.03 -18.09 -4.36
C LYS A 487 -32.38 -18.71 -5.71
N THR A 488 -32.92 -17.91 -6.62
CA THR A 488 -33.40 -18.39 -7.93
C THR A 488 -32.27 -18.55 -8.95
N ASN A 489 -31.55 -17.48 -9.31
CA ASN A 489 -30.61 -17.54 -10.45
C ASN A 489 -29.26 -18.15 -10.08
N LEU A 490 -28.77 -17.96 -8.86
CA LEU A 490 -27.50 -18.53 -8.39
C LEU A 490 -27.66 -19.91 -7.75
N GLY A 491 -28.91 -20.37 -7.56
CA GLY A 491 -29.20 -21.74 -7.12
C GLY A 491 -28.97 -21.99 -5.63
N TYR A 492 -29.00 -20.96 -4.79
CA TYR A 492 -28.93 -21.15 -3.33
C TYR A 492 -30.21 -21.79 -2.78
N GLY A 493 -31.37 -21.57 -3.41
CA GLY A 493 -32.64 -22.15 -2.95
C GLY A 493 -32.95 -21.78 -1.49
N GLU A 494 -33.03 -22.80 -0.63
CA GLU A 494 -33.30 -22.68 0.82
C GLU A 494 -32.03 -22.80 1.68
N LYS A 495 -30.82 -22.69 1.10
CA LYS A 495 -29.58 -22.65 1.88
C LYS A 495 -29.51 -21.37 2.72
N ASP A 496 -28.88 -21.47 3.89
CA ASP A 496 -28.55 -20.33 4.73
C ASP A 496 -27.31 -19.61 4.21
N PHE A 497 -27.40 -18.28 4.08
CA PHE A 497 -26.30 -17.45 3.58
C PHE A 497 -26.39 -16.03 4.11
N ALA A 498 -25.24 -15.39 4.28
CA ALA A 498 -25.14 -13.96 4.57
C ALA A 498 -24.72 -13.15 3.34
N ILE A 499 -25.22 -11.92 3.24
CA ILE A 499 -24.80 -10.92 2.25
C ILE A 499 -24.06 -9.81 2.99
N SER A 500 -22.86 -9.48 2.55
CA SER A 500 -22.05 -8.39 3.10
C SER A 500 -21.50 -7.49 2.02
N ASN A 501 -21.15 -6.26 2.40
CA ASN A 501 -20.37 -5.33 1.59
C ASN A 501 -19.12 -4.88 2.38
N GLU A 502 -18.43 -3.84 1.90
CA GLU A 502 -17.22 -3.31 2.57
C GLU A 502 -17.52 -2.61 3.91
N VAL A 503 -18.79 -2.29 4.20
CA VAL A 503 -19.23 -1.63 5.43
C VAL A 503 -19.62 -2.66 6.49
N GLY A 504 -20.28 -3.75 6.10
CA GLY A 504 -20.71 -4.78 7.03
C GLY A 504 -21.69 -5.79 6.41
N ILE A 505 -22.36 -6.53 7.29
CA ILE A 505 -23.42 -7.46 6.92
C ILE A 505 -24.68 -6.65 6.56
N LEU A 506 -25.32 -7.03 5.46
CA LEU A 506 -26.54 -6.44 4.93
C LEU A 506 -27.75 -7.35 5.16
N TYR A 507 -27.53 -8.66 5.11
CA TYR A 507 -28.53 -9.70 5.31
C TYR A 507 -27.86 -10.94 5.92
N ASP A 508 -28.56 -11.56 6.84
CA ASP A 508 -28.29 -12.85 7.47
C ASP A 508 -29.66 -13.48 7.79
N PRO A 509 -29.84 -14.81 7.77
CA PRO A 509 -31.06 -15.47 8.26
C PRO A 509 -31.61 -14.92 9.59
N ASP A 510 -30.74 -14.49 10.50
CA ASP A 510 -31.12 -13.91 11.79
C ASP A 510 -31.37 -12.38 11.73
N GLU A 511 -30.81 -11.67 10.75
CA GLU A 511 -30.89 -10.20 10.59
C GLU A 511 -31.50 -9.80 9.23
N THR A 512 -32.84 -9.70 9.20
CA THR A 512 -33.61 -9.48 7.96
C THR A 512 -34.21 -8.08 7.80
N ASP A 513 -33.92 -7.15 8.73
CA ASP A 513 -34.48 -5.79 8.79
C ASP A 513 -34.21 -4.93 7.54
N ASN A 514 -33.23 -5.31 6.73
CA ASN A 514 -32.83 -4.57 5.53
C ASN A 514 -33.53 -5.07 4.25
N LEU A 515 -34.30 -6.16 4.29
CA LEU A 515 -34.89 -6.78 3.09
C LEU A 515 -35.76 -5.82 2.29
N GLU A 516 -36.62 -5.04 2.95
CA GLU A 516 -37.53 -4.10 2.30
C GLU A 516 -36.84 -2.80 1.86
N LYS A 517 -35.64 -2.51 2.36
CA LYS A 517 -34.91 -1.28 2.03
C LYS A 517 -34.41 -1.34 0.59
N LYS A 518 -34.38 -0.17 -0.04
CA LYS A 518 -33.80 -0.05 -1.39
C LYS A 518 -32.29 -0.23 -1.32
N LEU A 519 -31.71 -0.80 -2.37
CA LEU A 519 -30.25 -0.97 -2.44
C LEU A 519 -29.53 0.39 -2.30
N SER A 520 -30.08 1.47 -2.86
CA SER A 520 -29.55 2.82 -2.73
C SER A 520 -29.52 3.32 -1.28
N GLU A 521 -30.49 2.93 -0.45
CA GLU A 521 -30.57 3.31 0.98
C GLU A 521 -29.51 2.58 1.81
N LEU A 522 -29.06 1.41 1.34
CA LEU A 522 -27.99 0.61 1.93
C LEU A 522 -26.59 1.05 1.43
N GLY A 523 -26.51 2.17 0.71
CA GLY A 523 -25.25 2.68 0.14
C GLY A 523 -24.73 1.86 -1.04
N ILE A 524 -25.56 1.00 -1.64
CA ILE A 524 -25.21 0.20 -2.81
C ILE A 524 -25.46 1.06 -4.06
N LYS A 525 -24.42 1.19 -4.88
CA LYS A 525 -24.40 1.98 -6.11
C LYS A 525 -23.90 1.11 -7.27
N SER A 526 -23.88 1.67 -8.48
CA SER A 526 -23.18 1.02 -9.60
C SER A 526 -21.73 0.72 -9.22
N ASP A 527 -21.27 -0.47 -9.60
CA ASP A 527 -19.96 -1.04 -9.33
C ASP A 527 -19.67 -1.32 -7.85
N SER A 528 -20.69 -1.28 -6.98
CA SER A 528 -20.62 -1.89 -5.65
C SER A 528 -20.43 -3.40 -5.77
N PHE A 529 -19.65 -3.96 -4.84
CA PHE A 529 -19.43 -5.40 -4.73
C PHE A 529 -20.14 -5.93 -3.50
N LEU A 530 -20.94 -6.98 -3.69
CA LEU A 530 -21.61 -7.71 -2.61
C LEU A 530 -20.98 -9.11 -2.51
N THR A 531 -20.66 -9.53 -1.30
CA THR A 531 -20.12 -10.86 -1.03
C THR A 531 -21.20 -11.70 -0.36
N ILE A 532 -21.53 -12.83 -0.96
CA ILE A 532 -22.40 -13.85 -0.40
C ILE A 532 -21.51 -14.93 0.21
N THR A 533 -21.79 -15.24 1.46
CA THR A 533 -21.12 -16.30 2.22
C THR A 533 -22.14 -17.39 2.47
N ASP A 534 -21.86 -18.59 1.96
CA ASP A 534 -22.65 -19.79 2.31
C ASP A 534 -22.30 -20.20 3.75
N GLU A 535 -23.34 -20.32 4.59
CA GLU A 535 -23.26 -20.64 6.02
C GLU A 535 -23.57 -22.11 6.30
N ASP A 536 -23.79 -22.90 5.26
CA ASP A 536 -23.90 -24.36 5.35
C ASP A 536 -22.56 -24.98 5.83
N ASP A 537 -22.62 -25.77 6.90
CA ASP A 537 -21.45 -26.42 7.50
C ASP A 537 -20.97 -27.68 6.75
N GLU A 538 -21.81 -28.32 5.93
CA GLU A 538 -21.50 -29.61 5.29
C GLU A 538 -20.82 -29.44 3.92
N GLU A 539 -21.50 -28.74 3.01
CA GLU A 539 -21.04 -28.52 1.63
C GLU A 539 -21.27 -27.06 1.21
N PRO A 540 -20.52 -26.10 1.80
CA PRO A 540 -20.67 -24.70 1.46
C PRO A 540 -20.11 -24.39 0.06
N PHE A 541 -20.82 -23.55 -0.68
CA PHE A 541 -20.28 -22.91 -1.87
C PHE A 541 -19.10 -21.99 -1.53
N VAL A 542 -18.16 -21.85 -2.47
CA VAL A 542 -17.19 -20.74 -2.40
C VAL A 542 -17.94 -19.42 -2.32
N ASN A 543 -17.37 -18.42 -1.64
CA ASN A 543 -18.02 -17.13 -1.55
C ASN A 543 -18.32 -16.59 -2.95
N VAL A 544 -19.49 -15.98 -3.12
CA VAL A 544 -19.90 -15.40 -4.41
C VAL A 544 -19.78 -13.89 -4.32
N VAL A 545 -19.05 -13.28 -5.25
CA VAL A 545 -18.94 -11.83 -5.34
C VAL A 545 -19.74 -11.35 -6.54
N ILE A 546 -20.77 -10.55 -6.27
CA ILE A 546 -21.62 -9.92 -7.29
C ILE A 546 -21.18 -8.47 -7.46
N ALA A 547 -20.77 -8.12 -8.68
CA ALA A 547 -20.61 -6.72 -9.05
C ALA A 547 -21.94 -6.17 -9.58
N ILE A 548 -22.46 -5.13 -8.92
CA ILE A 548 -23.71 -4.47 -9.29
C ILE A 548 -23.46 -3.52 -10.46
N GLN A 549 -24.30 -3.59 -11.49
CA GLN A 549 -24.29 -2.66 -12.62
C GLN A 549 -25.65 -2.01 -12.74
N GLU A 550 -25.70 -0.69 -12.92
CA GLU A 550 -26.95 0.00 -13.17
C GLU A 550 -27.51 -0.40 -14.56
N ALA A 551 -28.78 -0.76 -14.60
CA ALA A 551 -29.45 -1.12 -15.83
C ALA A 551 -29.73 0.14 -16.68
N LYS A 552 -29.17 0.19 -17.89
CA LYS A 552 -29.41 1.29 -18.85
C LYS A 552 -30.77 1.20 -19.54
N GLU A 553 -31.37 0.00 -19.54
CA GLU A 553 -32.69 -0.28 -20.11
C GLU A 553 -33.58 -0.94 -19.05
N PRO A 554 -34.91 -0.76 -19.12
CA PRO A 554 -35.84 -1.40 -18.19
C PRO A 554 -35.68 -2.93 -18.22
N LEU A 555 -35.48 -3.55 -17.05
CA LEU A 555 -35.23 -4.99 -16.91
C LEU A 555 -36.49 -5.88 -17.05
N GLY A 556 -37.62 -5.30 -17.46
CA GLY A 556 -38.92 -5.98 -17.50
C GLY A 556 -39.63 -5.94 -16.15
N ASP A 557 -40.28 -7.04 -15.77
CA ASP A 557 -41.11 -7.12 -14.55
C ASP A 557 -40.28 -7.20 -13.25
N LYS A 558 -39.01 -7.60 -13.33
CA LYS A 558 -38.12 -7.75 -12.17
C LYS A 558 -37.07 -6.62 -12.14
N PRO A 559 -36.80 -6.02 -10.97
CA PRO A 559 -35.83 -4.92 -10.86
C PRO A 559 -34.36 -5.39 -10.82
N VAL A 560 -34.10 -6.70 -10.86
CA VAL A 560 -32.76 -7.31 -10.83
C VAL A 560 -32.65 -8.41 -11.90
N LYS A 561 -31.51 -8.47 -12.60
CA LYS A 561 -31.20 -9.51 -13.61
C LYS A 561 -29.72 -9.92 -13.57
N GLY A 562 -29.44 -11.21 -13.43
CA GLY A 562 -28.09 -11.76 -13.59
C GLY A 562 -27.60 -11.76 -15.05
N ILE A 563 -26.28 -11.77 -15.26
CA ILE A 563 -25.70 -11.84 -16.63
C ILE A 563 -25.75 -13.26 -17.23
N LEU A 564 -25.69 -14.28 -16.39
CA LEU A 564 -25.69 -15.68 -16.84
C LEU A 564 -27.11 -16.23 -16.78
N ASP A 565 -27.44 -17.10 -17.74
CA ASP A 565 -28.63 -17.93 -17.66
C ASP A 565 -28.48 -18.88 -16.46
N PRO A 566 -29.53 -19.09 -15.64
CA PRO A 566 -29.43 -19.91 -14.42
C PRO A 566 -28.87 -21.31 -14.66
N GLU A 567 -29.11 -21.90 -15.83
CA GLU A 567 -28.60 -23.23 -16.20
C GLU A 567 -27.07 -23.27 -16.41
N ASP A 568 -26.45 -22.12 -16.68
CA ASP A 568 -25.00 -21.98 -16.89
C ASP A 568 -24.24 -21.65 -15.60
N VAL A 569 -24.94 -21.34 -14.51
CA VAL A 569 -24.33 -21.01 -13.23
C VAL A 569 -23.88 -22.29 -12.52
N LYS A 570 -22.56 -22.47 -12.37
CA LYS A 570 -21.96 -23.58 -11.61
C LYS A 570 -20.99 -23.02 -10.57
N ILE A 571 -21.50 -22.82 -9.37
CA ILE A 571 -20.72 -22.31 -8.24
C ILE A 571 -19.94 -23.48 -7.62
N PRO A 572 -18.60 -23.40 -7.54
CA PRO A 572 -17.80 -24.44 -6.92
C PRO A 572 -18.10 -24.58 -5.42
N LEU A 573 -17.97 -25.79 -4.87
CA LEU A 573 -17.94 -26.01 -3.43
C LEU A 573 -16.59 -25.58 -2.85
N LYS A 574 -16.58 -25.10 -1.60
CA LYS A 574 -15.33 -24.84 -0.87
C LYS A 574 -14.53 -26.14 -0.76
N PRO A 575 -13.20 -26.11 -0.95
CA PRO A 575 -12.37 -27.28 -0.73
C PRO A 575 -12.52 -27.77 0.72
N LYS A 576 -12.71 -29.08 0.92
CA LYS A 576 -12.66 -29.67 2.27
C LYS A 576 -11.27 -29.42 2.85
N LYS A 577 -11.18 -28.64 3.94
CA LYS A 577 -9.92 -28.47 4.68
C LYS A 577 -9.39 -29.86 5.05
N GLN A 578 -8.20 -30.22 4.58
CA GLN A 578 -7.53 -31.39 5.12
C GLN A 578 -7.34 -31.16 6.62
N PRO A 579 -7.58 -32.16 7.49
CA PRO A 579 -7.29 -32.01 8.90
C PRO A 579 -5.83 -31.62 9.04
N GLN A 580 -5.58 -30.38 9.51
CA GLN A 580 -4.25 -30.01 9.93
C GLN A 580 -3.84 -31.03 11.01
N PRO A 581 -2.65 -31.64 10.94
CA PRO A 581 -2.15 -32.38 12.08
C PRO A 581 -2.21 -31.44 13.28
N GLU A 582 -2.81 -31.92 14.38
CA GLU A 582 -2.82 -31.19 15.65
C GLU A 582 -1.41 -30.65 15.90
N PRO A 583 -1.25 -29.37 16.27
CA PRO A 583 0.06 -28.87 16.61
C PRO A 583 0.61 -29.76 17.73
N VAL A 584 1.70 -30.47 17.44
CA VAL A 584 2.47 -31.20 18.44
C VAL A 584 2.76 -30.19 19.54
N ALA A 585 2.26 -30.47 20.74
CA ALA A 585 2.44 -29.62 21.91
C ALA A 585 3.94 -29.42 22.16
N THR A 586 4.47 -28.31 21.65
CA THR A 586 5.76 -27.78 22.04
C THR A 586 5.55 -27.19 23.43
N PRO A 587 6.39 -27.52 24.43
CA PRO A 587 6.24 -26.96 25.76
C PRO A 587 6.46 -25.44 25.69
N THR A 588 5.38 -24.70 25.91
CA THR A 588 5.33 -23.25 25.97
C THR A 588 6.27 -22.73 27.04
N ALA A 589 7.29 -21.96 26.63
CA ALA A 589 7.93 -20.98 27.50
C ALA A 589 6.91 -19.88 27.81
N ALA A 590 6.53 -19.80 29.09
CA ALA A 590 5.60 -18.82 29.60
C ALA A 590 6.06 -17.39 29.31
N THR A 591 5.22 -16.63 28.61
CA THR A 591 5.20 -15.17 28.70
C THR A 591 3.82 -14.76 29.18
N ASN A 592 3.79 -14.15 30.37
CA ASN A 592 2.60 -13.68 31.05
C ASN A 592 2.00 -12.46 30.34
N GLY A 593 0.69 -12.45 30.16
CA GLY A 593 -0.06 -11.25 29.74
C GLY A 593 -1.44 -11.59 29.20
N ALA A 594 -2.38 -11.83 30.12
CA ALA A 594 -3.77 -12.17 29.83
C ALA A 594 -4.53 -11.04 29.10
N SER A 595 -5.33 -11.41 28.10
CA SER A 595 -6.53 -10.69 27.70
C SER A 595 -7.68 -11.69 27.69
N THR A 596 -8.58 -11.52 28.66
CA THR A 596 -9.83 -12.27 28.79
C THR A 596 -10.91 -11.53 28.00
N SER A 597 -11.39 -12.12 26.90
CA SER A 597 -12.67 -11.75 26.30
C SER A 597 -13.77 -12.61 26.92
N ASN A 598 -14.73 -11.94 27.55
CA ASN A 598 -15.96 -12.52 28.08
C ASN A 598 -16.89 -12.91 26.92
N GLY A 599 -17.29 -14.17 26.88
CA GLY A 599 -18.44 -14.65 26.13
C GLY A 599 -19.38 -15.40 27.08
N GLN A 600 -20.52 -14.78 27.37
CA GLN A 600 -21.66 -15.41 28.05
C GLN A 600 -22.25 -16.49 27.14
N ASN A 601 -22.53 -17.66 27.69
CA ASN A 601 -23.88 -18.25 27.54
C ASN A 601 -24.10 -19.38 28.55
N GLY A 602 -25.26 -19.30 29.21
CA GLY A 602 -25.72 -20.24 30.20
C GLY A 602 -26.34 -21.50 29.60
N GLY A 603 -26.33 -22.56 30.42
CA GLY A 603 -26.99 -23.83 30.13
C GLY A 603 -26.98 -24.71 31.39
N VAL A 604 -28.05 -24.60 32.17
CA VAL A 604 -28.37 -25.26 33.45
C VAL A 604 -28.42 -26.79 33.33
N ILE A 605 -27.79 -27.56 34.25
CA ILE A 605 -28.41 -28.73 34.94
C ILE A 605 -27.72 -29.04 36.30
N ASN A 606 -28.51 -28.94 37.39
CA ASN A 606 -28.56 -29.65 38.71
C ASN A 606 -27.39 -30.51 39.23
N LEU A 607 -27.15 -30.73 40.53
CA LEU A 607 -27.64 -30.34 41.87
C LEU A 607 -26.63 -30.99 42.87
N ASP A 608 -26.77 -30.69 44.17
CA ASP A 608 -26.05 -31.23 45.35
C ASP A 608 -24.77 -30.44 45.70
N GLY A 609 -24.67 -29.66 46.79
CA GLY A 609 -25.40 -29.67 48.05
C GLY A 609 -24.52 -30.30 49.14
N ASP A 610 -23.60 -29.53 49.73
CA ASP A 610 -23.30 -29.58 51.17
C ASP A 610 -22.32 -28.46 51.58
N GLU A 611 -22.76 -27.68 52.55
CA GLU A 611 -22.07 -26.64 53.33
C GLU A 611 -21.34 -27.30 54.55
N PRO A 612 -20.63 -26.60 55.49
CA PRO A 612 -20.15 -25.21 55.50
C PRO A 612 -18.74 -25.02 56.18
N MET A 613 -18.36 -23.73 56.35
CA MET A 613 -17.50 -23.14 57.42
C MET A 613 -15.97 -23.36 57.33
N THR A 614 -15.06 -22.37 57.39
CA THR A 614 -14.91 -21.21 58.30
C THR A 614 -13.77 -20.29 57.79
N THR A 615 -13.93 -18.97 57.92
CA THR A 615 -12.86 -17.93 57.91
C THR A 615 -11.96 -18.03 59.16
N PRO A 616 -10.69 -17.51 59.25
CA PRO A 616 -10.30 -16.14 58.82
C PRO A 616 -8.83 -15.89 58.39
N ALA A 617 -8.58 -14.63 58.02
CA ALA A 617 -7.34 -13.97 57.57
C ALA A 617 -6.06 -14.18 58.40
N LYS A 618 -4.88 -14.17 57.73
CA LYS A 618 -3.75 -13.19 57.92
C LYS A 618 -2.43 -13.59 57.23
N THR A 619 -1.93 -12.68 56.38
CA THR A 619 -0.55 -12.16 56.19
C THR A 619 0.72 -13.04 56.24
N LEU A 620 1.56 -12.81 55.21
CA LEU A 620 3.04 -12.72 55.16
C LEU A 620 3.87 -14.01 55.28
N LYS A 621 4.68 -14.31 54.23
CA LYS A 621 6.10 -14.66 54.38
C LYS A 621 6.94 -14.51 53.10
N ARG A 622 8.17 -14.05 53.35
CA ARG A 622 9.28 -13.66 52.47
C ARG A 622 9.81 -14.78 51.57
N GLY A 623 10.41 -14.37 50.44
CA GLY A 623 11.27 -15.20 49.60
C GLY A 623 12.62 -15.51 50.25
N HIS A 624 13.19 -16.65 49.86
CA HIS A 624 14.50 -17.15 50.28
C HIS A 624 15.46 -17.14 49.07
N PRO A 625 16.78 -16.92 49.26
CA PRO A 625 17.71 -16.67 48.18
C PRO A 625 18.56 -17.92 47.87
N GLU A 626 18.28 -18.63 46.79
CA GLU A 626 19.20 -19.58 46.14
C GLU A 626 18.87 -19.70 44.63
N ASP A 627 18.98 -18.59 43.89
CA ASP A 627 19.03 -18.61 42.42
C ASP A 627 20.31 -17.91 41.96
N ALA A 628 21.43 -18.55 42.26
CA ALA A 628 22.74 -18.15 41.75
C ALA A 628 23.58 -19.40 41.50
N GLU A 629 23.37 -20.07 40.36
CA GLU A 629 24.41 -20.87 39.72
C GLU A 629 24.06 -21.11 38.23
N GLY A 630 25.00 -20.80 37.34
CA GLY A 630 24.83 -20.77 35.88
C GLY A 630 24.70 -22.14 35.20
N PRO A 631 24.41 -22.20 33.89
CA PRO A 631 24.05 -23.43 33.23
C PRO A 631 25.27 -24.32 32.98
N SER A 632 25.19 -25.57 33.48
CA SER A 632 26.17 -26.62 33.24
C SER A 632 25.91 -27.32 31.89
N VAL A 633 26.98 -27.50 31.14
CA VAL A 633 27.05 -28.23 29.86
C VAL A 633 26.65 -29.70 30.07
N LYS A 634 25.57 -30.16 29.43
CA LYS A 634 25.28 -31.60 29.24
C LYS A 634 25.39 -31.99 27.78
N LYS A 635 26.50 -32.67 27.45
CA LYS A 635 26.62 -33.55 26.28
C LYS A 635 25.56 -34.65 26.37
N ILE A 636 24.76 -34.83 25.32
CA ILE A 636 23.97 -36.05 25.11
C ILE A 636 24.25 -36.60 23.71
N LYS A 637 24.46 -37.92 23.69
CA LYS A 637 24.86 -38.77 22.57
C LYS A 637 23.85 -38.76 21.43
N ALA A 638 24.37 -38.77 20.19
CA ALA A 638 23.63 -39.08 18.99
C ALA A 638 22.99 -40.47 19.08
N ASN A 639 21.70 -40.55 18.78
CA ASN A 639 21.03 -41.78 18.42
C ASN A 639 20.04 -41.46 17.29
N ASP A 640 20.19 -42.18 16.17
CA ASP A 640 19.46 -41.99 14.94
C ASP A 640 17.94 -42.23 15.08
N LYS A 641 17.18 -41.48 14.27
CA LYS A 641 15.74 -41.60 13.92
C LYS A 641 14.76 -40.72 14.71
N ALA A 642 14.67 -39.46 14.31
CA ALA A 642 13.42 -38.78 13.93
C ALA A 642 13.81 -37.47 13.23
N ALA A 643 13.27 -37.23 12.04
CA ALA A 643 13.40 -35.95 11.38
C ALA A 643 12.39 -35.00 12.04
N ASP A 644 12.90 -33.97 12.72
CA ASP A 644 12.13 -32.82 13.15
C ASP A 644 12.88 -31.56 12.72
N ASP A 645 12.16 -30.55 12.26
CA ASP A 645 12.67 -29.34 11.62
C ASP A 645 13.42 -28.45 12.64
N ASP A 646 14.66 -28.83 12.95
CA ASP A 646 15.57 -27.99 13.73
C ASP A 646 16.16 -26.88 12.84
N ILE A 647 15.47 -25.74 12.77
CA ILE A 647 16.03 -24.50 12.20
C ILE A 647 17.01 -23.90 13.21
N VAL A 648 18.30 -24.05 12.94
CA VAL A 648 19.37 -23.39 13.71
C VAL A 648 19.52 -21.94 13.20
N PHE A 649 19.15 -20.97 14.02
CA PHE A 649 19.53 -19.57 13.80
C PHE A 649 21.01 -19.41 14.15
N ILE A 650 21.86 -19.28 13.12
CA ILE A 650 23.24 -18.85 13.30
C ILE A 650 23.23 -17.32 13.26
N GLU A 651 23.38 -16.68 14.42
CA GLU A 651 23.64 -15.24 14.50
C GLU A 651 25.06 -14.96 13.98
N ASP A 652 25.16 -14.61 12.70
CA ASP A 652 26.43 -14.22 12.09
C ASP A 652 26.78 -12.79 12.53
N SER A 653 27.56 -12.70 13.60
CA SER A 653 28.15 -11.46 14.08
C SER A 653 29.45 -11.21 13.31
N ALA A 654 29.44 -10.15 12.51
CA ALA A 654 30.55 -9.55 11.78
C ALA A 654 31.97 -10.04 12.14
N GLY A 655 32.62 -10.74 11.20
CA GLY A 655 34.04 -11.05 11.27
C GLY A 655 34.59 -11.42 9.89
N ALA A 656 35.55 -10.64 9.38
CA ALA A 656 36.28 -10.94 8.17
C ALA A 656 37.05 -12.27 8.32
N ILE A 657 36.85 -13.21 7.39
CA ILE A 657 37.69 -14.41 7.30
C ILE A 657 38.94 -14.03 6.51
N VAL A 658 40.06 -13.91 7.22
CA VAL A 658 41.40 -14.00 6.62
C VAL A 658 41.67 -15.48 6.44
N ILE A 659 41.86 -15.91 5.19
CA ILE A 659 42.37 -17.25 4.88
C ILE A 659 43.89 -17.14 4.98
N ASP A 660 44.49 -17.86 5.92
CA ASP A 660 45.92 -18.09 5.94
C ASP A 660 46.27 -19.06 4.79
N ASP A 661 47.28 -18.67 4.00
CA ASP A 661 47.89 -19.52 2.98
C ASP A 661 48.62 -20.70 3.64
N ASP A 662 48.20 -21.92 3.30
CA ASP A 662 49.07 -23.10 3.12
C ASP A 662 48.37 -24.18 2.26
#